data_AF-A0A553FJ88-F1
#
_entry.id   AF-A0A553FJ88-F1
#
_cell.length_a   1.000
_cell.length_b   1.000
_cell.length_c   1.000
_cell.angle_alpha   90.00
_cell.angle_beta   90.00
_cell.angle_gamma   90.00
#
_symmetry.space_group_name_H-M   'P 1'
#
loop_
_entity.id
_entity.type
_entity.pdbx_description
1 polymer ?
#
loop_
_entity_poly.entity_id
_entity_poly.type
_entity_poly.pdbx_seq_one_letter_code
_entity_poly.pdbx_strand_id
1 'polypeptide(L)'
;MSKIVVIDTETTGLDPYKGGHRVIELAAIEIVDGELTGNSFRYYLNPEGKKNNPDAFRVHQISNEFLLDKPLFVDISEEFLAFIKGAELVSYNAPFDFKFLQAEIDKTEHDVVFIRDYKVSCLMKDVKSALNYHKWLKLDSACSRYGIDISVRKVHGALVDAMLAAELFLAVHKDKVKPLNRTPQRQPHTPPEPRPLPRAFKHPVTGESIQLNHCKNPQCQNYGVPAMNPKLDNSGKPKRGLGNDYKLTTTSIGKVLTCKLCGTSTRMINNRSFAMEALRNQQEYSLQEPACPNTGLSPDEENGVPDGRRYVNKKVNRKGKTVSIKKLKPACENSKIGILTNPKGYKKIGLNHSTVKGCENEASQRMQCKACKTRFNVPLTPSMGQGNADINVALFGELVNKGIINRIQETLSIPATTIYRRIEFFYRQCIQFDQFQMRQNIDALRGKNLHLSMDRQHVLVNWNDKHDKRPTKIVNTSTVCNETRFVFGSTINFDFISNWQQINSEARWSNDLDKPDYKRRYSQYIFNDKDMEGDDVGDTLALQVPAKHLLVQQTYSLMAHLNQMREIIKHANRTFLFADDDEGFELGICLVMREIIESNQLYPVLIKAERNNASQMQDKRAWAEQQFRRAGLDTDVLKTAKLDKANMTKLAQQYWAAKIHQRNLAMGDGKSEWLVHPFPKKKQTFQVKPLVAYGESMKDMEAIALTQASTHGVDNYFQMLRRRLNMTERPITSATNSRRWNGYAAYNPKWMTMLIEILRVYNNYVLTDEKTLKNAKVRGVKPTTPAQKLGLAKCHFSIEDILNFNMLT
;
A
#
# COMPACT_ATOMS: atom_id res chain seq x y z
N MET A 1 -7.96 -5.79 -65.81
CA MET A 1 -6.89 -5.90 -64.80
C MET A 1 -7.51 -5.67 -63.44
N SER A 2 -7.36 -6.60 -62.50
CA SER A 2 -7.82 -6.40 -61.13
C SER A 2 -6.70 -5.72 -60.35
N LYS A 3 -6.86 -4.42 -60.08
CA LYS A 3 -5.95 -3.63 -59.25
C LYS A 3 -6.47 -3.59 -57.81
N ILE A 4 -5.62 -3.96 -56.87
CA ILE A 4 -5.89 -3.93 -55.43
C ILE A 4 -4.80 -3.09 -54.79
N VAL A 5 -5.19 -2.24 -53.85
CA VAL A 5 -4.25 -1.43 -53.07
C VAL A 5 -4.45 -1.70 -51.60
N VAL A 6 -3.40 -2.21 -50.96
CA VAL A 6 -3.40 -2.55 -49.53
C VAL A 6 -2.81 -1.38 -48.74
N ILE A 7 -3.59 -0.81 -47.83
CA ILE A 7 -3.28 0.44 -47.14
C ILE A 7 -3.14 0.19 -45.64
N ASP A 8 -2.20 0.88 -45.01
CA ASP A 8 -2.06 0.96 -43.56
C ASP A 8 -1.68 2.39 -43.14
N THR A 9 -2.09 2.79 -41.93
CA THR A 9 -1.82 4.11 -41.37
C THR A 9 -1.30 4.06 -39.94
N GLU A 10 -0.29 4.87 -39.65
CA GLU A 10 0.07 5.24 -38.29
C GLU A 10 -0.49 6.63 -37.96
N THR A 11 -0.93 6.84 -36.72
CA THR A 11 -1.67 8.06 -36.34
C THR A 11 -1.26 8.56 -34.96
N THR A 12 -1.55 9.83 -34.68
CA THR A 12 -1.26 10.44 -33.36
C THR A 12 -2.11 9.89 -32.21
N GLY A 13 -3.10 9.02 -32.46
CA GLY A 13 -4.03 8.51 -31.46
C GLY A 13 -4.98 7.43 -31.99
N LEU A 14 -6.24 7.43 -31.56
CA LEU A 14 -7.19 6.35 -31.90
C LEU A 14 -8.44 6.82 -32.65
N ASP A 15 -8.72 8.13 -32.68
CA ASP A 15 -9.95 8.65 -33.29
C ASP A 15 -9.73 10.07 -33.86
N PRO A 16 -9.95 10.29 -35.16
CA PRO A 16 -9.76 11.62 -35.76
C PRO A 16 -10.82 12.62 -35.29
N TYR A 17 -12.05 12.18 -35.02
CA TYR A 17 -13.15 13.09 -34.63
C TYR A 17 -13.18 13.31 -33.11
N LYS A 18 -12.84 12.28 -32.32
CA LYS A 18 -12.71 12.40 -30.86
C LYS A 18 -11.28 12.71 -30.49
N GLY A 19 -10.97 14.01 -30.43
CA GLY A 19 -9.66 14.51 -30.02
C GLY A 19 -8.80 15.04 -31.15
N GLY A 20 -9.28 15.06 -32.40
CA GLY A 20 -8.56 15.68 -33.52
C GLY A 20 -7.25 14.98 -33.86
N HIS A 21 -7.22 13.65 -33.78
CA HIS A 21 -6.02 12.88 -34.15
C HIS A 21 -5.81 12.88 -35.67
N ARG A 22 -4.56 12.67 -36.08
CA ARG A 22 -4.05 12.90 -37.45
C ARG A 22 -3.23 11.71 -37.92
N VAL A 23 -3.21 11.48 -39.24
CA VAL A 23 -2.31 10.51 -39.86
C VAL A 23 -0.88 11.05 -39.84
N ILE A 24 0.10 10.20 -39.50
CA ILE A 24 1.53 10.56 -39.42
C ILE A 24 2.42 9.67 -40.29
N GLU A 25 1.94 8.48 -40.67
CA GLU A 25 2.53 7.67 -41.72
C GLU A 25 1.38 7.05 -42.52
N LEU A 26 1.48 7.11 -43.84
CA LEU A 26 0.57 6.45 -44.78
C LEU A 26 1.40 5.60 -45.71
N ALA A 27 1.04 4.33 -45.85
CA ALA A 27 1.63 3.45 -46.84
C ALA A 27 0.55 2.68 -47.60
N ALA A 28 0.78 2.45 -48.89
CA ALA A 28 -0.07 1.67 -49.75
C ALA A 28 0.75 0.79 -50.71
N ILE A 29 0.40 -0.48 -50.82
CA ILE A 29 1.08 -1.48 -51.65
C ILE A 29 0.15 -1.91 -52.78
N GLU A 30 0.65 -1.88 -54.02
CA GLU A 30 -0.12 -2.27 -55.20
C GLU A 30 0.01 -3.76 -55.51
N ILE A 31 -1.14 -4.38 -55.78
CA ILE A 31 -1.29 -5.73 -56.29
C ILE A 31 -2.05 -5.65 -57.62
N VAL A 32 -1.50 -6.21 -58.69
CA VAL A 32 -2.18 -6.30 -60.00
C VAL A 32 -2.23 -7.77 -60.41
N ASP A 33 -3.42 -8.22 -60.79
CA ASP A 33 -3.69 -9.59 -61.24
C ASP A 33 -3.13 -10.66 -60.27
N GLY A 34 -3.16 -10.34 -58.98
CA GLY A 34 -2.74 -11.21 -57.88
C GLY A 34 -1.23 -11.24 -57.63
N GLU A 35 -0.44 -10.30 -58.14
CA GLU A 35 0.99 -10.21 -57.88
C GLU A 35 1.37 -8.84 -57.33
N LEU A 36 2.34 -8.81 -56.41
CA LEU A 36 2.92 -7.56 -55.92
C LEU A 36 3.69 -6.91 -57.06
N THR A 37 3.30 -5.70 -57.45
CA THR A 37 3.97 -5.00 -58.57
C THR A 37 5.33 -4.41 -58.17
N GLY A 38 5.59 -4.33 -56.86
CA GLY A 38 6.71 -3.58 -56.29
C GLY A 38 6.47 -2.07 -56.23
N ASN A 39 5.34 -1.59 -56.79
CA ASN A 39 4.93 -0.20 -56.69
C ASN A 39 4.30 0.06 -55.31
N SER A 40 4.79 1.08 -54.61
CA SER A 40 4.33 1.44 -53.27
C SER A 40 4.25 2.95 -53.12
N PHE A 41 3.18 3.42 -52.50
CA PHE A 41 3.01 4.80 -52.07
C PHE A 41 3.35 4.90 -50.60
N ARG A 42 4.23 5.83 -50.19
CA ARG A 42 4.57 6.01 -48.78
C ARG A 42 4.95 7.44 -48.45
N TYR A 43 4.31 7.98 -47.42
CA TYR A 43 4.65 9.28 -46.85
C TYR A 43 4.61 9.26 -45.33
N TYR A 44 5.58 9.94 -44.72
CA TYR A 44 5.41 10.48 -43.37
C TYR A 44 4.75 11.84 -43.48
N LEU A 45 3.86 12.18 -42.55
CA LEU A 45 3.01 13.37 -42.64
C LEU A 45 3.12 14.22 -41.38
N ASN A 46 3.15 15.54 -41.58
CA ASN A 46 3.11 16.49 -40.48
C ASN A 46 1.67 16.60 -39.94
N PRO A 47 1.43 16.33 -38.63
CA PRO A 47 0.10 16.34 -38.05
C PRO A 47 -0.40 17.75 -37.66
N GLU A 48 0.22 18.82 -38.17
CA GLU A 48 -0.14 20.23 -37.94
C GLU A 48 -0.22 20.59 -36.45
N GLY A 49 0.85 20.27 -35.71
CA GLY A 49 0.97 20.58 -34.29
C GLY A 49 0.22 19.64 -33.35
N LYS A 50 -0.52 18.64 -33.87
CA LYS A 50 -1.12 17.59 -33.03
C LYS A 50 -0.04 16.64 -32.53
N LYS A 51 0.13 16.55 -31.20
CA LYS A 51 1.11 15.67 -30.56
C LYS A 51 0.64 14.21 -30.50
N ASN A 52 1.60 13.29 -30.61
CA ASN A 52 1.40 11.87 -30.35
C ASN A 52 0.91 11.62 -28.92
N ASN A 53 -0.14 10.83 -28.78
CA ASN A 53 -0.50 10.24 -27.50
C ASN A 53 0.59 9.26 -27.04
N PRO A 54 0.87 9.15 -25.72
CA PRO A 54 1.88 8.21 -25.20
C PRO A 54 1.65 6.76 -25.63
N ASP A 55 0.39 6.36 -25.79
CA ASP A 55 0.02 5.00 -26.20
C ASP A 55 0.33 4.74 -27.68
N ALA A 56 0.09 5.72 -28.55
CA ALA A 56 0.42 5.64 -29.98
C ALA A 56 1.95 5.61 -30.15
N PHE A 57 2.67 6.52 -29.49
CA PHE A 57 4.13 6.58 -29.56
C PHE A 57 4.80 5.26 -29.11
N ARG A 58 4.25 4.57 -28.11
CA ARG A 58 4.75 3.25 -27.68
C ARG A 58 4.62 2.16 -28.75
N VAL A 59 3.73 2.33 -29.72
CA VAL A 59 3.45 1.36 -30.79
C VAL A 59 4.36 1.59 -31.99
N HIS A 60 4.38 2.82 -32.54
CA HIS A 60 5.10 3.14 -33.79
C HIS A 60 6.46 3.83 -33.57
N GLN A 61 6.71 4.43 -32.40
CA GLN A 61 7.98 5.10 -32.04
C GLN A 61 8.42 6.27 -32.94
N ILE A 62 7.47 6.86 -33.68
CA ILE A 62 7.70 8.05 -34.52
C ILE A 62 7.61 9.30 -33.63
N SER A 63 8.69 10.07 -33.50
CA SER A 63 8.73 11.25 -32.63
C SER A 63 8.00 12.44 -33.26
N ASN A 64 7.51 13.37 -32.42
CA ASN A 64 6.86 14.57 -32.94
C ASN A 64 7.85 15.44 -33.72
N GLU A 65 9.12 15.46 -33.28
CA GLU A 65 10.20 16.25 -33.88
C GLU A 65 10.53 15.77 -35.29
N PHE A 66 10.47 14.45 -35.54
CA PHE A 66 10.71 13.86 -36.86
C PHE A 66 9.65 14.25 -37.89
N LEU A 67 8.44 14.62 -37.45
CA LEU A 67 7.31 14.91 -38.31
C LEU A 67 7.22 16.39 -38.72
N LEU A 68 8.05 17.27 -38.15
CA LEU A 68 7.92 18.73 -38.34
C LEU A 68 8.23 19.19 -39.78
N ASP A 69 9.15 18.52 -40.44
CA ASP A 69 9.63 18.82 -41.80
C ASP A 69 8.92 18.00 -42.89
N LYS A 70 7.90 17.22 -42.51
CA LYS A 70 7.16 16.34 -43.43
C LYS A 70 6.02 17.07 -44.13
N PRO A 71 5.61 16.65 -45.34
CA PRO A 71 4.48 17.26 -46.04
C PRO A 71 3.17 17.10 -45.26
N LEU A 72 2.21 17.98 -45.54
CA LEU A 72 0.84 17.84 -45.09
C LEU A 72 0.11 16.79 -45.94
N PHE A 73 -1.00 16.25 -45.43
CA PHE A 73 -1.82 15.34 -46.23
C PHE A 73 -2.38 16.03 -47.48
N VAL A 74 -2.70 17.34 -47.42
CA VAL A 74 -3.18 18.08 -48.59
C VAL A 74 -2.15 18.08 -49.72
N ASP A 75 -0.86 18.18 -49.40
CA ASP A 75 0.24 18.24 -50.37
C ASP A 75 0.40 16.93 -51.16
N ILE A 76 -0.01 15.80 -50.58
CA ILE A 76 0.11 14.46 -51.19
C ILE A 76 -1.23 13.89 -51.68
N SER A 77 -2.33 14.61 -51.47
CA SER A 77 -3.69 14.09 -51.64
C SER A 77 -4.01 13.75 -53.10
N GLU A 78 -3.61 14.60 -54.04
CA GLU A 78 -3.78 14.36 -55.48
C GLU A 78 -2.98 13.14 -55.96
N GLU A 79 -1.72 13.02 -55.53
CA GLU A 79 -0.85 11.87 -55.84
C GLU A 79 -1.42 10.57 -55.27
N PHE A 80 -1.89 10.60 -54.02
CA PHE A 80 -2.52 9.46 -53.37
C PHE A 80 -3.79 9.00 -54.10
N LEU A 81 -4.67 9.94 -54.47
CA LEU A 81 -5.88 9.63 -55.23
C LEU A 81 -5.57 9.06 -56.62
N ALA A 82 -4.52 9.58 -57.28
CA ALA A 82 -4.04 9.02 -58.54
C ALA A 82 -3.53 7.58 -58.37
N PHE A 83 -2.80 7.29 -57.28
CA PHE A 83 -2.27 5.97 -56.99
C PHE A 83 -3.37 4.92 -56.78
N ILE A 84 -4.43 5.27 -56.04
CA ILE A 84 -5.53 4.34 -55.71
C ILE A 84 -6.62 4.27 -56.78
N LYS A 85 -6.56 5.12 -57.81
CA LYS A 85 -7.61 5.24 -58.83
C LYS A 85 -7.94 3.89 -59.47
N GLY A 86 -9.23 3.53 -59.44
CA GLY A 86 -9.74 2.28 -60.03
C GLY A 86 -9.37 1.00 -59.28
N ALA A 87 -8.78 1.10 -58.08
CA ALA A 87 -8.42 -0.06 -57.26
C ALA A 87 -9.55 -0.48 -56.29
N GLU A 88 -9.58 -1.76 -55.93
CA GLU A 88 -10.18 -2.20 -54.67
C GLU A 88 -9.22 -1.87 -53.52
N LEU A 89 -9.72 -1.24 -52.46
CA LEU A 89 -8.90 -0.80 -51.34
C LEU A 89 -9.05 -1.78 -50.18
N VAL A 90 -7.92 -2.28 -49.68
CA VAL A 90 -7.87 -3.29 -48.63
C VAL A 90 -7.09 -2.70 -47.45
N SER A 91 -7.59 -2.86 -46.24
CA SER A 91 -6.79 -2.70 -45.02
C SER A 91 -7.03 -3.88 -44.09
N TYR A 92 -6.04 -4.22 -43.27
CA TYR A 92 -6.23 -5.21 -42.21
C TYR A 92 -7.38 -4.82 -41.27
N ASN A 93 -7.45 -3.55 -40.85
CA ASN A 93 -8.51 -3.00 -40.03
C ASN A 93 -9.20 -1.80 -40.71
N ALA A 94 -9.78 -2.04 -41.88
CA ALA A 94 -10.39 -0.99 -42.72
C ALA A 94 -11.25 0.06 -41.97
N PRO A 95 -12.11 -0.28 -40.98
CA PRO A 95 -12.87 0.74 -40.25
C PRO A 95 -12.02 1.79 -39.52
N PHE A 96 -10.78 1.47 -39.17
CA PHE A 96 -9.84 2.40 -38.54
C PHE A 96 -9.14 3.27 -39.59
N ASP A 97 -8.45 2.66 -40.56
CA ASP A 97 -7.67 3.41 -41.55
C ASP A 97 -8.54 4.33 -42.40
N PHE A 98 -9.66 3.82 -42.94
CA PHE A 98 -10.54 4.64 -43.79
C PHE A 98 -11.27 5.73 -43.03
N LYS A 99 -11.44 5.58 -41.71
CA LYS A 99 -11.96 6.67 -40.88
C LYS A 99 -10.96 7.82 -40.78
N PHE A 100 -9.67 7.50 -40.65
CA PHE A 100 -8.61 8.51 -40.65
C PHE A 100 -8.40 9.12 -42.04
N LEU A 101 -8.36 8.30 -43.09
CA LEU A 101 -8.23 8.78 -44.47
C LEU A 101 -9.41 9.68 -44.86
N GLN A 102 -10.64 9.32 -44.48
CA GLN A 102 -11.80 10.20 -44.72
C GLN A 102 -11.63 11.53 -43.98
N ALA A 103 -11.23 11.52 -42.71
CA ALA A 103 -11.03 12.76 -41.96
C ALA A 103 -9.89 13.64 -42.50
N GLU A 104 -8.90 13.07 -43.21
CA GLU A 104 -7.87 13.86 -43.89
C GLU A 104 -8.34 14.35 -45.27
N ILE A 105 -9.06 13.54 -46.06
CA ILE A 105 -9.57 13.95 -47.38
C ILE A 105 -10.65 15.03 -47.26
N ASP A 106 -11.47 15.00 -46.20
CA ASP A 106 -12.49 16.01 -45.90
C ASP A 106 -11.90 17.43 -45.66
N LYS A 107 -10.57 17.54 -45.50
CA LYS A 107 -9.84 18.82 -45.36
C LYS A 107 -9.21 19.29 -46.66
N THR A 108 -9.36 18.53 -47.74
CA THR A 108 -8.85 18.87 -49.08
C THR A 108 -9.98 19.37 -49.97
N GLU A 109 -9.66 19.83 -51.17
CA GLU A 109 -10.66 20.26 -52.15
C GLU A 109 -11.28 19.08 -52.94
N HIS A 110 -10.91 17.84 -52.62
CA HIS A 110 -11.41 16.65 -53.28
C HIS A 110 -12.74 16.16 -52.69
N ASP A 111 -13.78 16.06 -53.52
CA ASP A 111 -15.06 15.41 -53.16
C ASP A 111 -14.95 13.89 -53.32
N VAL A 112 -14.27 13.25 -52.37
CA VAL A 112 -14.12 11.79 -52.30
C VAL A 112 -14.64 11.26 -50.98
N VAL A 113 -15.54 10.29 -51.07
CA VAL A 113 -16.03 9.50 -49.94
C VAL A 113 -15.59 8.06 -50.16
N PHE A 114 -14.55 7.60 -49.46
CA PHE A 114 -13.88 6.33 -49.76
C PHE A 114 -14.82 5.12 -49.82
N ILE A 115 -15.76 5.02 -48.88
CA ILE A 115 -16.70 3.90 -48.80
C ILE A 115 -17.81 3.95 -49.86
N ARG A 116 -18.04 5.13 -50.46
CA ARG A 116 -19.01 5.36 -51.54
C ARG A 116 -18.34 5.12 -52.90
N ASP A 117 -17.13 5.66 -53.07
CA ASP A 117 -16.47 5.79 -54.37
C ASP A 117 -15.54 4.61 -54.69
N TYR A 118 -15.13 3.84 -53.67
CA TYR A 118 -14.26 2.67 -53.82
C TYR A 118 -14.88 1.43 -53.18
N LYS A 119 -14.52 0.26 -53.72
CA LYS A 119 -14.75 -1.01 -53.04
C LYS A 119 -13.73 -1.14 -51.90
N VAL A 120 -14.21 -1.07 -50.66
CA VAL A 120 -13.37 -1.17 -49.46
C VAL A 120 -13.58 -2.53 -48.77
N SER A 121 -12.49 -3.26 -48.58
CA SER A 121 -12.48 -4.60 -47.98
C SER A 121 -11.63 -4.64 -46.70
N CYS A 122 -12.07 -5.44 -45.73
CA CYS A 122 -11.40 -5.57 -44.44
C CYS A 122 -10.78 -6.96 -44.29
N LEU A 123 -9.47 -7.06 -44.49
CA LEU A 123 -8.76 -8.34 -44.52
C LEU A 123 -8.86 -9.12 -43.20
N MET A 124 -8.94 -8.44 -42.05
CA MET A 124 -9.19 -9.14 -40.78
C MET A 124 -10.52 -9.89 -40.78
N LYS A 125 -11.58 -9.38 -41.42
CA LYS A 125 -12.86 -10.08 -41.53
C LYS A 125 -12.73 -11.32 -42.41
N ASP A 126 -12.04 -11.19 -43.54
CA ASP A 126 -11.83 -12.30 -44.48
C ASP A 126 -11.04 -13.44 -43.82
N VAL A 127 -9.95 -13.10 -43.14
CA VAL A 127 -9.13 -14.05 -42.38
C VAL A 127 -9.92 -14.69 -41.25
N LYS A 128 -10.71 -13.92 -40.50
CA LYS A 128 -11.56 -14.46 -39.43
C LYS A 128 -12.62 -15.43 -39.96
N SER A 129 -13.19 -15.12 -41.12
CA SER A 129 -14.15 -15.98 -41.81
C SER A 129 -13.47 -17.29 -42.23
N ALA A 130 -12.32 -17.21 -42.91
CA ALA A 130 -11.54 -18.37 -43.33
C ALA A 130 -11.09 -19.27 -42.15
N LEU A 131 -10.84 -18.68 -40.98
CA LEU A 131 -10.44 -19.39 -39.76
C LEU A 131 -11.58 -19.84 -38.86
N ASN A 132 -12.85 -19.53 -39.19
CA ASN A 132 -14.00 -19.66 -38.30
C ASN A 132 -13.72 -19.08 -36.89
N TYR A 133 -13.16 -17.87 -36.84
CA TYR A 133 -12.66 -17.24 -35.62
C TYR A 133 -13.44 -15.96 -35.28
N HIS A 134 -14.12 -15.94 -34.13
CA HIS A 134 -15.06 -14.85 -33.82
C HIS A 134 -14.44 -13.66 -33.05
N LYS A 135 -13.26 -13.84 -32.42
CA LYS A 135 -12.58 -12.79 -31.64
C LYS A 135 -11.70 -11.89 -32.50
N TRP A 136 -11.28 -10.73 -31.97
CA TRP A 136 -10.25 -9.91 -32.60
C TRP A 136 -8.98 -10.73 -32.88
N LEU A 137 -8.40 -10.58 -34.08
CA LEU A 137 -7.18 -11.26 -34.49
C LEU A 137 -6.16 -10.21 -34.90
N LYS A 138 -4.97 -10.23 -34.30
CA LYS A 138 -3.88 -9.31 -34.65
C LYS A 138 -3.23 -9.74 -35.98
N LEU A 139 -2.74 -8.78 -36.77
CA LEU A 139 -2.02 -9.03 -38.04
C LEU A 139 -0.90 -10.05 -37.85
N ASP A 140 -0.02 -9.86 -36.85
CA ASP A 140 1.04 -10.82 -36.51
C ASP A 140 0.53 -12.26 -36.31
N SER A 141 -0.62 -12.39 -35.65
CA SER A 141 -1.23 -13.69 -35.36
C SER A 141 -1.84 -14.31 -36.60
N ALA A 142 -2.33 -13.50 -37.55
CA ALA A 142 -2.80 -13.95 -38.85
C ALA A 142 -1.61 -14.36 -39.73
N CYS A 143 -0.62 -13.49 -39.94
CA CYS A 143 0.61 -13.79 -40.69
C CYS A 143 1.29 -15.07 -40.18
N SER A 144 1.47 -15.20 -38.86
CA SER A 144 2.07 -16.41 -38.26
C SER A 144 1.24 -17.69 -38.49
N ARG A 145 -0.08 -17.59 -38.68
CA ARG A 145 -0.92 -18.76 -39.01
C ARG A 145 -0.81 -19.14 -40.49
N TYR A 146 -0.54 -18.17 -41.36
CA TYR A 146 -0.35 -18.39 -42.79
C TYR A 146 1.12 -18.64 -43.17
N GLY A 147 2.02 -18.75 -42.19
CA GLY A 147 3.45 -19.03 -42.42
C GLY A 147 4.25 -17.83 -42.92
N ILE A 148 3.69 -16.63 -42.85
CA ILE A 148 4.34 -15.38 -43.27
C ILE A 148 5.35 -14.94 -42.20
N ASP A 149 6.57 -14.61 -42.63
CA ASP A 149 7.61 -14.12 -41.73
C ASP A 149 7.35 -12.67 -41.32
N ILE A 150 7.34 -12.42 -40.02
CA ILE A 150 7.17 -11.08 -39.43
C ILE A 150 8.45 -10.62 -38.70
N SER A 151 9.58 -11.29 -38.90
CA SER A 151 10.87 -10.96 -38.25
C SER A 151 11.35 -9.54 -38.58
N VAL A 152 11.02 -9.04 -39.77
CA VAL A 152 11.35 -7.70 -40.28
C VAL A 152 10.60 -6.61 -39.49
N ARG A 153 9.45 -6.93 -38.91
CA ARG A 153 8.60 -6.01 -38.14
C ARG A 153 9.07 -5.91 -36.69
N LYS A 154 10.08 -5.06 -36.43
CA LYS A 154 10.59 -4.79 -35.06
C LYS A 154 9.68 -3.85 -34.25
N VAL A 155 9.07 -2.88 -34.92
CA VAL A 155 8.07 -1.92 -34.39
C VAL A 155 6.95 -1.79 -35.42
N HIS A 156 5.80 -1.20 -35.05
CA HIS A 156 4.75 -0.92 -36.02
C HIS A 156 5.22 0.21 -36.96
N GLY A 157 4.84 0.12 -38.23
CA GLY A 157 5.13 1.12 -39.25
C GLY A 157 4.35 0.81 -40.50
N ALA A 158 3.73 1.84 -41.08
CA ALA A 158 2.68 1.66 -42.08
C ALA A 158 3.14 0.83 -43.28
N LEU A 159 4.39 1.01 -43.75
CA LEU A 159 4.91 0.27 -44.90
C LEU A 159 5.05 -1.23 -44.61
N VAL A 160 5.64 -1.60 -43.48
CA VAL A 160 5.85 -3.00 -43.11
C VAL A 160 4.51 -3.68 -42.88
N ASP A 161 3.56 -2.96 -42.29
CA ASP A 161 2.23 -3.46 -41.98
C ASP A 161 1.39 -3.65 -43.25
N ALA A 162 1.42 -2.69 -44.17
CA ALA A 162 0.79 -2.80 -45.48
C ALA A 162 1.40 -3.94 -46.32
N MET A 163 2.72 -4.15 -46.27
CA MET A 163 3.39 -5.27 -46.94
C MET A 163 2.95 -6.62 -46.37
N LEU A 164 2.96 -6.77 -45.05
CA LEU A 164 2.49 -8.00 -44.39
C LEU A 164 1.00 -8.27 -44.63
N ALA A 165 0.19 -7.21 -44.67
CA ALA A 165 -1.22 -7.31 -45.04
C ALA A 165 -1.39 -7.72 -46.51
N ALA A 166 -0.53 -7.25 -47.41
CA ALA A 166 -0.55 -7.63 -48.83
C ALA A 166 -0.16 -9.10 -49.05
N GLU A 167 0.91 -9.56 -48.41
CA GLU A 167 1.29 -10.99 -48.41
C GLU A 167 0.18 -11.86 -47.83
N LEU A 168 -0.44 -11.42 -46.73
CA LEU A 168 -1.57 -12.13 -46.12
C LEU A 168 -2.81 -12.14 -47.03
N PHE A 169 -3.08 -11.03 -47.73
CA PHE A 169 -4.18 -10.95 -48.68
C PHE A 169 -4.02 -12.00 -49.80
N LEU A 170 -2.81 -12.10 -50.37
CA LEU A 170 -2.48 -13.10 -51.40
C LEU A 170 -2.60 -14.53 -50.86
N ALA A 171 -2.05 -14.80 -49.67
CA ALA A 171 -2.11 -16.11 -49.05
C ALA A 171 -3.56 -16.59 -48.79
N VAL A 172 -4.46 -15.66 -48.45
CA VAL A 172 -5.88 -15.94 -48.17
C VAL A 172 -6.69 -16.11 -49.45
N HIS A 173 -6.56 -15.19 -50.41
CA HIS A 173 -7.48 -15.07 -51.55
C HIS A 173 -6.97 -15.72 -52.84
N LYS A 174 -5.66 -15.70 -53.09
CA LYS A 174 -5.05 -16.26 -54.31
C LYS A 174 -4.55 -17.69 -54.07
N ASP A 175 -3.59 -17.83 -53.17
CA ASP A 175 -2.86 -19.08 -52.98
C ASP A 175 -3.66 -20.10 -52.16
N LYS A 176 -4.68 -19.63 -51.44
CA LYS A 176 -5.55 -20.43 -50.56
C LYS A 176 -4.74 -21.30 -49.60
N VAL A 177 -3.65 -20.74 -49.06
CA VAL A 177 -2.77 -21.44 -48.13
C VAL A 177 -3.59 -21.90 -46.94
N LYS A 178 -3.48 -23.19 -46.61
CA LYS A 178 -4.17 -23.75 -45.45
C LYS A 178 -3.53 -23.21 -44.16
N PRO A 179 -4.25 -22.44 -43.35
CA PRO A 179 -3.66 -21.83 -42.16
C PRO A 179 -3.48 -22.85 -41.03
N LEU A 180 -2.59 -22.53 -40.09
CA LEU A 180 -2.45 -23.25 -38.84
C LEU A 180 -3.69 -23.06 -37.95
N ASN A 181 -4.14 -24.15 -37.33
CA ASN A 181 -5.26 -24.15 -36.38
C ASN A 181 -4.99 -23.27 -35.14
N ARG A 182 -3.71 -23.08 -34.76
CA ARG A 182 -3.30 -22.25 -33.62
C ARG A 182 -2.10 -21.41 -34.01
N THR A 183 -2.04 -20.18 -33.50
CA THR A 183 -0.88 -19.31 -33.64
C THR A 183 0.32 -19.95 -32.91
N PRO A 184 1.46 -20.17 -33.58
CA PRO A 184 2.68 -20.71 -32.95
C PRO A 184 3.13 -19.87 -31.75
N GLN A 185 3.50 -20.53 -30.64
CA GLN A 185 4.09 -19.84 -29.49
C GLN A 185 5.57 -19.54 -29.78
N ARG A 186 5.94 -18.26 -29.81
CA ARG A 186 7.33 -17.82 -29.98
C ARG A 186 8.20 -17.97 -28.73
N GLN A 187 7.58 -18.11 -27.55
CA GLN A 187 8.34 -18.20 -26.30
C GLN A 187 8.74 -19.66 -26.00
N PRO A 188 9.99 -19.90 -25.58
CA PRO A 188 10.45 -21.23 -25.18
C PRO A 188 9.65 -21.75 -23.98
N HIS A 189 9.35 -23.04 -23.96
CA HIS A 189 8.65 -23.67 -22.84
C HIS A 189 9.51 -23.62 -21.59
N THR A 190 9.08 -22.86 -20.57
CA THR A 190 9.71 -22.93 -19.24
C THR A 190 9.26 -24.19 -18.51
N PRO A 191 10.17 -25.07 -18.07
CA PRO A 191 9.81 -26.27 -17.32
C PRO A 191 9.14 -25.88 -15.98
N PRO A 192 8.22 -26.72 -15.44
CA PRO A 192 7.60 -26.46 -14.14
C PRO A 192 8.65 -26.47 -13.02
N GLU A 193 8.66 -25.42 -12.19
CA GLU A 193 9.48 -25.41 -10.98
C GLU A 193 8.93 -26.42 -9.96
N PRO A 194 9.78 -27.22 -9.28
CA PRO A 194 9.32 -28.15 -8.23
C PRO A 194 8.74 -27.45 -6.99
N ARG A 195 9.27 -26.28 -6.63
CA ARG A 195 8.86 -25.52 -5.44
C ARG A 195 8.63 -24.05 -5.79
N PRO A 196 7.55 -23.75 -6.52
CA PRO A 196 7.23 -22.40 -6.93
C PRO A 196 6.65 -21.56 -5.78
N LEU A 197 6.21 -22.18 -4.68
CA LEU A 197 5.66 -21.48 -3.51
C LEU A 197 6.73 -21.29 -2.42
N PRO A 198 6.66 -20.19 -1.64
CA PRO A 198 7.50 -20.01 -0.47
C PRO A 198 7.15 -21.05 0.59
N ARG A 199 8.19 -21.53 1.28
CA ARG A 199 8.02 -22.49 2.38
C ARG A 199 7.18 -21.85 3.49
N ALA A 200 6.35 -22.65 4.16
CA ALA A 200 5.76 -22.24 5.42
C ALA A 200 6.89 -21.87 6.40
N PHE A 201 6.67 -20.84 7.20
CA PHE A 201 7.67 -20.32 8.13
C PHE A 201 7.25 -20.63 9.56
N LYS A 202 8.09 -21.34 10.31
CA LYS A 202 7.85 -21.60 11.72
C LYS A 202 8.22 -20.36 12.52
N HIS A 203 7.23 -19.73 13.15
CA HIS A 203 7.42 -18.52 13.95
C HIS A 203 8.40 -18.81 15.11
N PRO A 204 9.43 -17.97 15.32
CA PRO A 204 10.55 -18.31 16.20
C PRO A 204 10.18 -18.32 17.69
N VAL A 205 9.09 -17.65 18.09
CA VAL A 205 8.65 -17.55 19.49
C VAL A 205 7.52 -18.53 19.79
N THR A 206 6.42 -18.44 19.03
CA THR A 206 5.21 -19.27 19.23
C THR A 206 5.33 -20.68 18.66
N GLY A 207 6.27 -20.92 17.73
CA GLY A 207 6.39 -22.21 17.03
C GLY A 207 5.30 -22.47 15.99
N GLU A 208 4.37 -21.55 15.80
CA GLU A 208 3.26 -21.64 14.85
C GLU A 208 3.77 -21.64 13.40
N SER A 209 3.18 -22.46 12.54
CA SER A 209 3.54 -22.52 11.12
C SER A 209 2.74 -21.50 10.31
N ILE A 210 3.41 -20.46 9.84
CA ILE A 210 2.81 -19.38 9.05
C ILE A 210 2.87 -19.73 7.56
N GLN A 211 1.70 -19.76 6.92
CA GLN A 211 1.57 -19.83 5.46
C GLN A 211 0.49 -18.86 4.98
N LEU A 212 0.92 -17.81 4.30
CA LEU A 212 0.10 -16.68 3.91
C LEU A 212 -0.38 -16.78 2.45
N ASN A 213 0.08 -17.75 1.69
CA ASN A 213 -0.27 -17.90 0.27
C ASN A 213 -1.50 -18.82 0.12
N HIS A 214 -2.67 -18.27 0.38
CA HIS A 214 -4.00 -18.90 0.32
C HIS A 214 -5.04 -17.91 -0.21
N CYS A 215 -6.29 -18.34 -0.39
CA CYS A 215 -7.36 -17.46 -0.88
C CYS A 215 -7.67 -16.40 0.18
N LYS A 216 -7.91 -15.15 -0.25
CA LYS A 216 -8.21 -14.01 0.63
C LYS A 216 -9.66 -13.58 0.63
N ASN A 217 -10.51 -14.28 -0.11
CA ASN A 217 -11.93 -14.07 -0.06
C ASN A 217 -12.51 -14.87 1.12
N PRO A 218 -12.99 -14.23 2.20
CA PRO A 218 -13.53 -14.91 3.39
C PRO A 218 -14.72 -15.83 3.10
N GLN A 219 -15.38 -15.63 1.97
CA GLN A 219 -16.56 -16.39 1.55
C GLN A 219 -16.19 -17.62 0.70
N CYS A 220 -14.91 -17.80 0.38
CA CYS A 220 -14.44 -18.89 -0.45
C CYS A 220 -14.14 -20.13 0.40
N GLN A 221 -14.46 -21.33 -0.11
CA GLN A 221 -14.06 -22.60 0.52
C GLN A 221 -12.54 -22.74 0.66
N ASN A 222 -11.77 -22.06 -0.20
CA ASN A 222 -10.32 -22.01 -0.13
C ASN A 222 -9.78 -20.91 0.82
N TYR A 223 -10.64 -20.18 1.52
CA TYR A 223 -10.21 -19.19 2.49
C TYR A 223 -9.38 -19.88 3.57
N GLY A 224 -8.16 -19.39 3.78
CA GLY A 224 -7.24 -19.99 4.73
C GLY A 224 -6.63 -21.34 4.33
N VAL A 225 -7.01 -21.93 3.19
CA VAL A 225 -6.44 -23.19 2.67
C VAL A 225 -5.17 -22.90 1.87
N PRO A 226 -3.97 -23.32 2.33
CA PRO A 226 -2.73 -23.01 1.61
C PRO A 226 -2.66 -23.58 0.19
N ALA A 227 -2.07 -22.81 -0.72
CA ALA A 227 -1.65 -23.34 -2.00
C ALA A 227 -0.58 -24.43 -1.82
N MET A 228 -0.66 -25.49 -2.63
CA MET A 228 0.27 -26.61 -2.58
C MET A 228 1.23 -26.61 -3.76
N ASN A 229 2.48 -27.00 -3.51
CA ASN A 229 3.45 -27.20 -4.58
C ASN A 229 2.97 -28.29 -5.56
N PRO A 230 3.48 -28.31 -6.80
CA PRO A 230 3.09 -29.31 -7.80
C PRO A 230 3.22 -30.73 -7.27
N LYS A 231 2.24 -31.59 -7.61
CA LYS A 231 2.36 -33.04 -7.39
C LYS A 231 3.44 -33.59 -8.33
N LEU A 232 4.19 -34.60 -7.89
CA LEU A 232 5.13 -35.31 -8.74
C LEU A 232 4.39 -36.34 -9.62
N ASP A 233 4.91 -36.58 -10.81
CA ASP A 233 4.52 -37.72 -11.63
C ASP A 233 5.31 -38.99 -11.24
N ASN A 234 5.00 -40.10 -11.90
CA ASN A 234 5.65 -41.40 -11.63
C ASN A 234 7.17 -41.39 -11.91
N SER A 235 7.66 -40.41 -12.68
CA SER A 235 9.09 -40.21 -12.97
C SER A 235 9.79 -39.27 -11.97
N GLY A 236 9.05 -38.78 -10.95
CA GLY A 236 9.56 -37.82 -9.97
C GLY A 236 9.62 -36.37 -10.47
N LYS A 237 9.08 -36.07 -11.67
CA LYS A 237 9.05 -34.71 -12.22
C LYS A 237 7.79 -33.96 -11.75
N PRO A 238 7.86 -32.65 -11.50
CA PRO A 238 6.69 -31.88 -11.10
C PRO A 238 5.67 -31.79 -12.26
N LYS A 239 4.42 -32.13 -11.97
CA LYS A 239 3.30 -31.90 -12.89
C LYS A 239 3.10 -30.41 -13.14
N ARG A 240 2.49 -30.07 -14.28
CA ARG A 240 2.17 -28.68 -14.61
C ARG A 240 1.11 -28.13 -13.65
N GLY A 241 1.35 -26.92 -13.13
CA GLY A 241 0.43 -26.22 -12.22
C GLY A 241 0.68 -26.57 -10.75
N LEU A 242 -0.19 -26.06 -9.87
CA LEU A 242 -0.09 -26.29 -8.43
C LEU A 242 -0.83 -27.56 -8.00
N GLY A 243 -0.57 -28.03 -6.78
CA GLY A 243 -1.09 -29.30 -6.26
C GLY A 243 -2.58 -29.32 -5.91
N ASN A 244 -3.24 -28.16 -5.92
CA ASN A 244 -4.65 -27.96 -5.55
C ASN A 244 -5.32 -26.85 -6.40
N ASP A 245 -6.42 -26.28 -5.89
CA ASP A 245 -7.30 -25.34 -6.58
C ASP A 245 -6.74 -23.91 -6.72
N TYR A 246 -5.45 -23.84 -7.05
CA TYR A 246 -4.74 -22.60 -7.32
C TYR A 246 -4.02 -22.65 -8.65
N LYS A 247 -3.81 -21.46 -9.21
CA LYS A 247 -2.99 -21.21 -10.39
C LYS A 247 -1.93 -20.18 -10.03
N LEU A 248 -0.71 -20.36 -10.53
CA LEU A 248 0.35 -19.37 -10.42
C LEU A 248 0.62 -18.77 -11.80
N THR A 249 0.61 -17.45 -11.91
CA THR A 249 0.90 -16.71 -13.14
C THR A 249 2.01 -15.70 -12.91
N THR A 250 2.83 -15.46 -13.93
CA THR A 250 3.80 -14.35 -13.93
C THR A 250 3.14 -13.13 -14.57
N THR A 251 3.23 -11.98 -13.91
CA THR A 251 2.74 -10.68 -14.39
C THR A 251 3.87 -9.65 -14.30
N SER A 252 3.66 -8.44 -14.81
CA SER A 252 4.62 -7.33 -14.68
C SER A 252 4.93 -6.97 -13.22
N ILE A 253 3.96 -7.16 -12.32
CA ILE A 253 4.08 -6.90 -10.87
C ILE A 253 4.62 -8.11 -10.07
N GLY A 254 5.01 -9.19 -10.75
CA GLY A 254 5.58 -10.39 -10.14
C GLY A 254 4.68 -11.63 -10.27
N LYS A 255 4.93 -12.63 -9.40
CA LYS A 255 4.13 -13.87 -9.35
C LYS A 255 2.81 -13.62 -8.62
N VAL A 256 1.71 -14.00 -9.26
CA VAL A 256 0.35 -13.85 -8.75
C VAL A 256 -0.27 -15.24 -8.58
N LEU A 257 -0.79 -15.49 -7.39
CA LEU A 257 -1.54 -16.68 -7.02
C LEU A 257 -3.03 -16.40 -7.19
N THR A 258 -3.70 -17.21 -8.01
CA THR A 258 -5.14 -17.09 -8.27
C THR A 258 -5.85 -18.33 -7.74
N CYS A 259 -6.86 -18.13 -6.90
CA CYS A 259 -7.79 -19.18 -6.49
C CYS A 259 -8.69 -19.57 -7.67
N LYS A 260 -8.74 -20.86 -8.02
CA LYS A 260 -9.58 -21.36 -9.13
C LYS A 260 -11.07 -21.36 -8.78
N LEU A 261 -11.43 -21.40 -7.48
CA LEU A 261 -12.83 -21.45 -7.05
C LEU A 261 -13.53 -20.09 -7.14
N CYS A 262 -12.92 -19.03 -6.61
CA CYS A 262 -13.52 -17.69 -6.59
C CYS A 262 -12.87 -16.67 -7.53
N GLY A 263 -11.72 -16.99 -8.14
CA GLY A 263 -10.98 -16.10 -9.03
C GLY A 263 -10.12 -15.03 -8.32
N THR A 264 -10.18 -14.93 -6.99
CA THR A 264 -9.38 -13.98 -6.22
C THR A 264 -7.89 -14.22 -6.46
N SER A 265 -7.18 -13.14 -6.78
CA SER A 265 -5.78 -13.17 -7.16
C SER A 265 -4.96 -12.28 -6.24
N THR A 266 -3.80 -12.76 -5.80
CA THR A 266 -2.92 -12.03 -4.88
C THR A 266 -1.46 -12.20 -5.27
N ARG A 267 -0.64 -11.15 -5.12
CA ARG A 267 0.81 -11.29 -5.24
C ARG A 267 1.32 -12.28 -4.20
N MET A 268 2.34 -13.06 -4.56
CA MET A 268 2.99 -13.99 -3.65
C MET A 268 3.65 -13.24 -2.48
N ILE A 269 3.42 -13.69 -1.25
CA ILE A 269 3.91 -13.06 -0.02
C ILE A 269 4.96 -13.97 0.63
N ASN A 270 6.03 -13.36 1.15
CA ASN A 270 7.05 -14.09 1.90
C ASN A 270 6.63 -14.28 3.36
N ASN A 271 6.41 -15.54 3.77
CA ASN A 271 5.96 -15.89 5.12
C ASN A 271 6.94 -15.45 6.21
N ARG A 272 8.26 -15.56 5.95
CA ARG A 272 9.31 -15.19 6.89
C ARG A 272 9.33 -13.69 7.09
N SER A 273 9.28 -12.92 6.01
CA SER A 273 9.34 -11.46 6.07
C SER A 273 8.20 -10.86 6.87
N PHE A 274 6.98 -11.40 6.73
CA PHE A 274 5.86 -11.03 7.61
C PHE A 274 6.16 -11.32 9.08
N ALA A 275 6.55 -12.56 9.40
CA ALA A 275 6.79 -12.96 10.78
C ALA A 275 7.88 -12.12 11.46
N MET A 276 8.97 -11.85 10.74
CA MET A 276 10.08 -11.04 11.25
C MET A 276 9.66 -9.58 11.47
N GLU A 277 8.91 -8.99 10.54
CA GLU A 277 8.45 -7.60 10.67
C GLU A 277 7.38 -7.44 11.76
N ALA A 278 6.45 -8.40 11.87
CA ALA A 278 5.48 -8.42 12.96
C ALA A 278 6.15 -8.50 14.34
N LEU A 279 7.18 -9.34 14.48
CA LEU A 279 7.98 -9.43 15.71
C LEU A 279 8.77 -8.15 15.99
N ARG A 280 9.40 -7.56 14.98
CA ARG A 280 10.13 -6.29 15.12
C ARG A 280 9.20 -5.19 15.61
N ASN A 281 8.04 -5.02 14.96
CA ASN A 281 7.03 -4.03 15.32
C ASN A 281 6.51 -4.25 16.76
N GLN A 282 6.27 -5.50 17.16
CA GLN A 282 5.89 -5.81 18.56
C GLN A 282 7.01 -5.47 19.56
N GLN A 283 8.27 -5.73 19.22
CA GLN A 283 9.42 -5.42 20.08
C GLN A 283 9.60 -3.91 20.27
N GLU A 284 9.37 -3.12 19.22
CA GLU A 284 9.44 -1.65 19.28
C GLU A 284 8.48 -1.08 20.34
N TYR A 285 7.23 -1.57 20.36
CA TYR A 285 6.21 -1.14 21.31
C TYR A 285 6.10 -2.07 22.54
N SER A 286 7.17 -2.74 22.94
CA SER A 286 7.13 -3.65 24.10
C SER A 286 7.39 -2.93 25.43
N LEU A 287 6.64 -3.34 26.47
CA LEU A 287 6.97 -2.96 27.85
C LEU A 287 8.28 -3.65 28.27
N GLN A 288 9.29 -2.86 28.61
CA GLN A 288 10.62 -3.35 28.96
C GLN A 288 10.81 -3.34 30.48
N GLU A 289 10.36 -4.41 31.13
CA GLU A 289 10.58 -4.56 32.57
C GLU A 289 12.09 -4.60 32.89
N PRO A 290 12.54 -3.84 33.91
CA PRO A 290 13.91 -3.94 34.39
C PRO A 290 14.24 -5.38 34.78
N ALA A 291 15.33 -5.92 34.24
CA ALA A 291 15.75 -7.31 34.45
C ALA A 291 17.23 -7.39 34.85
N CYS A 292 17.74 -8.60 35.11
CA CYS A 292 19.15 -8.77 35.41
C CYS A 292 20.03 -8.36 34.21
N PRO A 293 20.96 -7.42 34.34
CA PRO A 293 21.76 -6.95 33.20
C PRO A 293 22.86 -7.92 32.75
N ASN A 294 22.99 -9.09 33.41
CA ASN A 294 23.97 -10.10 33.02
C ASN A 294 23.47 -10.94 31.84
N THR A 295 23.53 -10.38 30.64
CA THR A 295 23.13 -11.05 29.38
C THR A 295 24.15 -12.06 28.85
N GLY A 296 25.38 -12.06 29.40
CA GLY A 296 26.48 -12.91 28.89
C GLY A 296 27.03 -12.49 27.53
N LEU A 297 26.60 -11.35 26.98
CA LEU A 297 27.09 -10.78 25.73
C LEU A 297 28.21 -9.76 25.97
N SER A 298 29.16 -9.64 25.04
CA SER A 298 30.21 -8.62 25.09
C SER A 298 29.65 -7.19 25.04
N PRO A 299 30.37 -6.19 25.62
CA PRO A 299 30.01 -4.78 25.51
C PRO A 299 29.67 -4.33 24.11
N ASP A 300 28.50 -3.69 24.00
CA ASP A 300 28.17 -2.82 22.88
C ASP A 300 28.82 -1.47 23.20
N GLU A 301 29.98 -1.25 22.61
CA GLU A 301 30.81 -0.05 22.82
C GLU A 301 30.13 1.21 22.25
N GLU A 302 29.18 1.07 21.33
CA GLU A 302 28.56 2.17 20.59
C GLU A 302 27.38 2.79 21.37
N ASN A 303 26.64 1.99 22.12
CA ASN A 303 25.40 2.41 22.79
C ASN A 303 25.55 2.78 24.28
N GLY A 304 26.77 2.77 24.82
CA GLY A 304 27.05 3.22 26.19
C GLY A 304 26.21 2.49 27.26
N VAL A 305 25.83 1.23 27.02
CA VAL A 305 25.01 0.45 27.96
C VAL A 305 25.79 0.30 29.28
N PRO A 306 25.23 0.74 30.43
CA PRO A 306 25.90 0.57 31.71
C PRO A 306 26.26 -0.89 31.93
N ASP A 307 27.55 -1.17 32.13
CA ASP A 307 28.09 -2.52 32.21
C ASP A 307 27.60 -3.23 33.49
N GLY A 308 26.38 -3.76 33.45
CA GLY A 308 25.84 -4.63 34.50
C GLY A 308 26.32 -6.07 34.39
N ARG A 309 27.27 -6.36 33.48
CA ARG A 309 27.88 -7.67 33.34
C ARG A 309 28.90 -7.88 34.44
N ARG A 310 29.14 -9.14 34.79
CA ARG A 310 30.11 -9.49 35.83
C ARG A 310 31.14 -10.44 35.28
N TYR A 311 32.38 -10.20 35.67
CA TYR A 311 33.51 -11.05 35.36
C TYR A 311 33.83 -11.92 36.57
N VAL A 312 34.30 -13.13 36.31
CA VAL A 312 34.95 -13.99 37.29
C VAL A 312 36.44 -14.01 36.98
N ASN A 313 37.26 -13.90 38.01
CA ASN A 313 38.70 -14.08 37.89
C ASN A 313 38.98 -15.57 37.74
N LYS A 314 39.46 -15.98 36.57
CA LYS A 314 39.93 -17.34 36.32
C LYS A 314 41.46 -17.33 36.31
N LYS A 315 42.08 -18.12 37.18
CA LYS A 315 43.53 -18.37 37.11
C LYS A 315 43.80 -19.31 35.92
N VAL A 316 44.68 -18.90 35.01
CA VAL A 316 45.14 -19.70 33.88
C VAL A 316 46.66 -19.68 33.83
N ASN A 317 47.25 -20.82 33.51
CA ASN A 317 48.69 -20.93 33.36
C ASN A 317 49.08 -20.56 31.92
N ARG A 318 49.91 -19.52 31.75
CA ARG A 318 50.48 -19.12 30.45
C ARG A 318 52.00 -19.11 30.59
N LYS A 319 52.68 -19.96 29.82
CA LYS A 319 54.16 -20.07 29.81
C LYS A 319 54.76 -20.23 31.22
N GLY A 320 54.20 -21.12 32.04
CA GLY A 320 54.71 -21.41 33.39
C GLY A 320 54.37 -20.37 34.47
N LYS A 321 53.67 -19.27 34.13
CA LYS A 321 53.18 -18.27 35.10
C LYS A 321 51.66 -18.34 35.24
N THR A 322 51.19 -18.38 36.49
CA THR A 322 49.76 -18.29 36.81
C THR A 322 49.29 -16.85 36.65
N VAL A 323 48.45 -16.59 35.63
CA VAL A 323 47.87 -15.27 35.35
C VAL A 323 46.38 -15.30 35.64
N SER A 324 45.87 -14.28 36.34
CA SER A 324 44.43 -14.14 36.58
C SER A 324 43.79 -13.39 35.41
N ILE A 325 42.93 -14.06 34.65
CA ILE A 325 42.15 -13.44 33.56
C ILE A 325 40.71 -13.19 34.01
N LYS A 326 40.14 -12.04 33.64
CA LYS A 326 38.72 -11.73 33.84
C LYS A 326 37.91 -12.42 32.74
N LYS A 327 37.08 -13.40 33.09
CA LYS A 327 36.16 -14.07 32.15
C LYS A 327 34.72 -13.63 32.41
N LEU A 328 33.98 -13.29 31.37
CA LEU A 328 32.57 -12.93 31.48
C LEU A 328 31.76 -14.09 32.09
N LYS A 329 30.85 -13.79 33.02
CA LYS A 329 29.88 -14.77 33.50
C LYS A 329 28.95 -15.22 32.37
N PRO A 330 28.46 -16.47 32.38
CA PRO A 330 27.42 -16.89 31.45
C PRO A 330 26.16 -16.03 31.64
N ALA A 331 25.33 -15.99 30.60
CA ALA A 331 24.04 -15.31 30.63
C ALA A 331 23.21 -15.79 31.84
N CYS A 332 22.67 -14.85 32.60
CA CYS A 332 21.78 -15.17 33.71
C CYS A 332 20.41 -15.58 33.17
N GLU A 333 19.77 -16.60 33.76
CA GLU A 333 18.38 -16.95 33.46
C GLU A 333 17.42 -15.77 33.64
N ASN A 334 17.65 -14.95 34.68
CA ASN A 334 16.86 -13.76 34.97
C ASN A 334 17.21 -12.57 34.05
N SER A 335 18.09 -12.72 33.06
CA SER A 335 18.36 -11.62 32.10
C SER A 335 17.21 -11.40 31.13
N LYS A 336 16.34 -12.40 30.94
CA LYS A 336 15.16 -12.35 30.07
C LYS A 336 13.85 -12.23 30.84
N ILE A 337 13.90 -12.23 32.18
CA ILE A 337 12.71 -12.23 33.03
C ILE A 337 12.74 -10.99 33.92
N GLY A 338 11.80 -10.08 33.70
CA GLY A 338 11.69 -8.80 34.41
C GLY A 338 11.44 -8.95 35.91
N ILE A 339 11.75 -7.88 36.64
CA ILE A 339 11.56 -7.80 38.10
C ILE A 339 10.08 -7.95 38.49
N LEU A 340 9.15 -7.43 37.70
CA LEU A 340 7.72 -7.55 37.99
C LEU A 340 7.19 -8.95 37.64
N THR A 341 7.68 -9.53 36.54
CA THR A 341 7.32 -10.89 36.11
C THR A 341 7.81 -11.96 37.09
N ASN A 342 9.02 -11.83 37.64
CA ASN A 342 9.54 -12.75 38.66
C ASN A 342 10.15 -12.02 39.86
N PRO A 343 9.34 -11.43 40.76
CA PRO A 343 9.84 -10.65 41.89
C PRO A 343 10.69 -11.49 42.85
N LYS A 344 10.34 -12.78 43.00
CA LYS A 344 11.08 -13.72 43.86
C LYS A 344 12.52 -13.93 43.40
N GLY A 345 12.80 -13.76 42.11
CA GLY A 345 14.15 -13.83 41.52
C GLY A 345 15.08 -12.67 41.90
N TYR A 346 14.57 -11.63 42.56
CA TYR A 346 15.32 -10.43 42.90
C TYR A 346 15.23 -10.07 44.39
N LYS A 347 16.21 -9.32 44.89
CA LYS A 347 16.26 -8.76 46.25
C LYS A 347 16.46 -7.25 46.16
N LYS A 348 15.57 -6.48 46.79
CA LYS A 348 15.79 -5.04 47.04
C LYS A 348 16.88 -4.90 48.11
N ILE A 349 17.93 -4.12 47.82
CA ILE A 349 19.04 -3.89 48.76
C ILE A 349 18.84 -2.56 49.52
N GLY A 350 18.39 -1.53 48.83
CA GLY A 350 18.21 -0.19 49.39
C GLY A 350 18.10 0.87 48.29
N LEU A 351 17.98 2.13 48.66
CA LEU A 351 17.95 3.24 47.71
C LEU A 351 19.36 3.77 47.44
N ASN A 352 19.53 4.37 46.27
CA ASN A 352 20.71 5.14 45.88
C ASN A 352 20.24 6.50 45.37
N HIS A 353 20.50 7.54 46.16
CA HIS A 353 20.11 8.91 45.86
C HIS A 353 21.11 9.57 44.91
N SER A 354 20.64 10.58 44.18
CA SER A 354 21.53 11.40 43.35
C SER A 354 22.50 12.18 44.23
N THR A 355 23.75 12.27 43.78
CA THR A 355 24.77 13.13 44.40
C THR A 355 24.88 14.48 43.69
N VAL A 356 24.03 14.73 42.69
CA VAL A 356 23.99 15.99 41.94
C VAL A 356 23.20 17.02 42.74
N LYS A 357 23.81 18.19 42.98
CA LYS A 357 23.19 19.31 43.68
C LYS A 357 21.91 19.78 42.96
N GLY A 358 20.80 19.87 43.68
CA GLY A 358 19.47 20.20 43.13
C GLY A 358 18.66 18.98 42.66
N CYS A 359 19.20 17.77 42.79
CA CYS A 359 18.52 16.52 42.42
C CYS A 359 18.47 15.53 43.61
N GLU A 360 18.57 16.01 44.85
CA GLU A 360 18.71 15.18 46.06
C GLU A 360 17.50 14.24 46.29
N ASN A 361 16.33 14.63 45.79
CA ASN A 361 15.11 13.84 45.84
C ASN A 361 15.07 12.71 44.79
N GLU A 362 15.95 12.74 43.80
CA GLU A 362 16.03 11.69 42.79
C GLU A 362 16.69 10.44 43.36
N ALA A 363 16.08 9.28 43.12
CA ALA A 363 16.57 8.02 43.64
C ALA A 363 16.48 6.88 42.61
N SER A 364 17.31 5.88 42.83
CA SER A 364 17.23 4.59 42.16
C SER A 364 17.14 3.47 43.20
N GLN A 365 16.33 2.46 42.92
CA GLN A 365 16.25 1.25 43.71
C GLN A 365 17.44 0.35 43.36
N ARG A 366 18.31 0.09 44.34
CA ARG A 366 19.36 -0.93 44.22
C ARG A 366 18.74 -2.31 44.33
N MET A 367 18.94 -3.09 43.28
CA MET A 367 18.42 -4.45 43.11
C MET A 367 19.57 -5.45 43.03
N GLN A 368 19.31 -6.69 43.46
CA GLN A 368 20.22 -7.81 43.27
C GLN A 368 19.48 -9.01 42.71
N CYS A 369 20.00 -9.57 41.61
CA CYS A 369 19.53 -10.85 41.09
C CYS A 369 19.93 -11.98 42.06
N LYS A 370 18.98 -12.82 42.48
CA LYS A 370 19.27 -13.94 43.39
C LYS A 370 20.03 -15.09 42.72
N ALA A 371 19.87 -15.26 41.41
CA ALA A 371 20.53 -16.31 40.63
C ALA A 371 22.04 -16.04 40.46
N CYS A 372 22.42 -14.94 39.80
CA CYS A 372 23.83 -14.65 39.50
C CYS A 372 24.52 -13.70 40.51
N LYS A 373 23.78 -13.21 41.51
CA LYS A 373 24.18 -12.23 42.53
C LYS A 373 24.54 -10.84 41.99
N THR A 374 24.29 -10.57 40.70
CA THR A 374 24.54 -9.26 40.09
C THR A 374 23.66 -8.19 40.72
N ARG A 375 24.30 -7.10 41.17
CA ARG A 375 23.64 -5.89 41.66
C ARG A 375 23.52 -4.87 40.53
N PHE A 376 22.39 -4.16 40.47
CA PHE A 376 22.10 -3.14 39.47
C PHE A 376 21.10 -2.13 40.02
N ASN A 377 21.00 -0.96 39.38
CA ASN A 377 20.12 0.11 39.80
C ASN A 377 18.93 0.20 38.85
N VAL A 378 17.73 0.33 39.40
CA VAL A 378 16.51 0.65 38.64
C VAL A 378 16.10 2.07 39.03
N PRO A 379 16.13 3.05 38.10
CA PRO A 379 15.72 4.42 38.41
C PRO A 379 14.28 4.43 38.96
N LEU A 380 14.07 5.08 40.11
CA LEU A 380 12.73 5.41 40.60
C LEU A 380 12.28 6.74 40.02
N THR A 381 13.23 7.65 39.82
CA THR A 381 13.06 8.88 39.05
C THR A 381 13.65 8.65 37.65
N PRO A 382 12.83 8.56 36.58
CA PRO A 382 13.35 8.27 35.23
C PRO A 382 14.28 9.33 34.65
N SER A 383 14.16 10.60 35.10
CA SER A 383 15.06 11.69 34.72
C SER A 383 16.44 11.63 35.39
N MET A 384 16.67 10.68 36.31
CA MET A 384 17.89 10.66 37.11
C MET A 384 19.16 10.64 36.25
N GLY A 385 20.09 11.55 36.56
CA GLY A 385 21.35 11.72 35.83
C GLY A 385 21.26 12.61 34.58
N GLN A 386 20.09 13.18 34.31
CA GLN A 386 19.91 14.21 33.29
C GLN A 386 20.19 15.60 33.87
N GLY A 387 21.12 16.37 33.26
CA GLY A 387 21.24 17.80 33.57
C GLY A 387 20.00 18.57 33.08
N ASN A 388 19.55 19.57 33.84
CA ASN A 388 18.35 20.38 33.57
C ASN A 388 17.11 19.52 33.27
N ALA A 389 16.72 18.65 34.21
CA ALA A 389 15.53 17.79 34.04
C ALA A 389 14.21 18.57 34.14
N ASP A 390 14.23 19.72 34.81
CA ASP A 390 13.12 20.67 34.98
C ASP A 390 12.51 21.15 33.66
N ILE A 391 13.34 21.28 32.61
CA ILE A 391 12.86 21.73 31.29
C ILE A 391 12.06 20.65 30.54
N ASN A 392 12.06 19.39 31.01
CA ASN A 392 11.53 18.26 30.25
C ASN A 392 10.06 18.42 29.90
N VAL A 393 9.24 18.90 30.85
CA VAL A 393 7.81 19.14 30.63
C VAL A 393 7.59 20.23 29.59
N ALA A 394 8.33 21.34 29.68
CA ALA A 394 8.26 22.44 28.72
C ALA A 394 8.69 22.00 27.31
N LEU A 395 9.82 21.27 27.22
CA LEU A 395 10.34 20.74 25.96
C LEU A 395 9.36 19.75 25.31
N PHE A 396 8.79 18.83 26.09
CA PHE A 396 7.76 17.91 25.59
C PHE A 396 6.59 18.71 25.02
N GLY A 397 6.11 19.71 25.75
CA GLY A 397 5.04 20.61 25.32
C GLY A 397 5.32 21.29 23.98
N GLU A 398 6.51 21.88 23.81
CA GLU A 398 6.92 22.50 22.54
C GLU A 398 6.92 21.50 21.38
N LEU A 399 7.47 20.29 21.59
CA LEU A 399 7.57 19.27 20.55
C LEU A 399 6.21 18.78 20.03
N VAL A 400 5.17 18.74 20.88
CA VAL A 400 3.79 18.36 20.50
C VAL A 400 2.89 19.55 20.11
N ASN A 401 3.46 20.76 20.08
CA ASN A 401 2.77 22.00 19.72
C ASN A 401 3.52 22.77 18.62
N LYS A 402 4.07 22.04 17.64
CA LYS A 402 4.67 22.61 16.43
C LYS A 402 5.96 23.43 16.70
N GLY A 403 6.64 23.16 17.80
CA GLY A 403 7.93 23.76 18.12
C GLY A 403 8.97 23.48 17.02
N ILE A 404 9.65 24.53 16.58
CA ILE A 404 10.75 24.44 15.60
C ILE A 404 12.05 24.28 16.40
N ILE A 405 12.88 23.29 16.06
CA ILE A 405 14.08 22.94 16.83
C ILE A 405 14.95 24.17 17.15
N ASN A 406 15.28 25.01 16.16
CA ASN A 406 16.08 26.22 16.39
C ASN A 406 15.43 27.17 17.41
N ARG A 407 14.11 27.38 17.32
CA ARG A 407 13.37 28.23 18.26
C ARG A 407 13.28 27.62 19.66
N ILE A 408 13.18 26.30 19.75
CA ILE A 408 13.23 25.58 21.03
C ILE A 408 14.59 25.76 21.68
N GLN A 409 15.69 25.71 20.91
CA GLN A 409 17.04 25.95 21.42
C GLN A 409 17.16 27.35 22.05
N GLU A 410 16.63 28.37 21.39
CA GLU A 410 16.61 29.75 21.88
C GLU A 410 15.73 29.89 23.14
N THR A 411 14.51 29.35 23.08
CA THR A 411 13.51 29.51 24.16
C THR A 411 13.91 28.79 25.44
N LEU A 412 14.48 27.59 25.33
CA LEU A 412 14.87 26.76 26.47
C LEU A 412 16.37 26.83 26.77
N SER A 413 17.15 27.63 26.03
CA SER A 413 18.60 27.76 26.18
C SER A 413 19.35 26.41 26.21
N ILE A 414 19.00 25.50 25.30
CA ILE A 414 19.62 24.16 25.19
C ILE A 414 20.16 23.86 23.79
N PRO A 415 21.22 23.05 23.65
CA PRO A 415 21.69 22.64 22.34
C PRO A 415 20.76 21.60 21.69
N ALA A 416 20.72 21.57 20.35
CA ALA A 416 19.93 20.61 19.58
C ALA A 416 20.21 19.15 19.94
N THR A 417 21.47 18.83 20.28
CA THR A 417 21.87 17.48 20.71
C THR A 417 21.13 17.02 21.96
N THR A 418 20.88 17.93 22.91
CA THR A 418 20.06 17.65 24.10
C THR A 418 18.61 17.42 23.71
N ILE A 419 18.04 18.23 22.81
CA ILE A 419 16.67 18.05 22.32
C ILE A 419 16.47 16.64 21.74
N TYR A 420 17.36 16.20 20.84
CA TYR A 420 17.27 14.87 20.24
C TYR A 420 17.41 13.74 21.27
N ARG A 421 18.35 13.85 22.23
CA ARG A 421 18.47 12.89 23.35
C ARG A 421 17.20 12.85 24.21
N ARG A 422 16.54 13.99 24.41
CA ARG A 422 15.27 14.08 25.13
C ARG A 422 14.10 13.48 24.36
N ILE A 423 14.06 13.64 23.04
CA ILE A 423 13.05 12.95 22.20
C ILE A 423 13.14 11.43 22.41
N GLU A 424 14.34 10.85 22.41
CA GLU A 424 14.51 9.41 22.66
C GLU A 424 14.02 9.01 24.06
N PHE A 425 14.35 9.80 25.08
CA PHE A 425 13.89 9.57 26.45
C PHE A 425 12.36 9.64 26.54
N PHE A 426 11.73 10.70 26.02
CA PHE A 426 10.29 10.89 26.02
C PHE A 426 9.58 9.76 25.28
N TYR A 427 10.10 9.37 24.11
CA TYR A 427 9.59 8.25 23.33
C TYR A 427 9.58 6.95 24.14
N ARG A 428 10.70 6.61 24.80
CA ARG A 428 10.77 5.43 25.67
C ARG A 428 9.78 5.52 26.83
N GLN A 429 9.68 6.67 27.51
CA GLN A 429 8.71 6.86 28.61
C GLN A 429 7.26 6.72 28.13
N CYS A 430 6.91 7.34 27.01
CA CYS A 430 5.58 7.22 26.40
C CYS A 430 5.22 5.76 26.09
N ILE A 431 6.14 4.98 25.51
CA ILE A 431 5.91 3.55 25.23
C ILE A 431 5.73 2.78 26.54
N GLN A 432 6.62 2.95 27.52
CA GLN A 432 6.51 2.24 28.80
C GLN A 432 5.18 2.55 29.51
N PHE A 433 4.79 3.82 29.54
CA PHE A 433 3.55 4.27 30.14
C PHE A 433 2.32 3.72 29.42
N ASP A 434 2.22 3.90 28.10
CA ASP A 434 1.06 3.44 27.32
C ASP A 434 0.91 1.92 27.37
N GLN A 435 2.00 1.17 27.21
CA GLN A 435 1.95 -0.30 27.26
C GLN A 435 1.58 -0.80 28.65
N PHE A 436 2.02 -0.12 29.71
CA PHE A 436 1.58 -0.45 31.07
C PHE A 436 0.08 -0.19 31.25
N GLN A 437 -0.42 0.98 30.85
CA GLN A 437 -1.86 1.30 30.95
C GLN A 437 -2.71 0.33 30.12
N MET A 438 -2.29 0.03 28.89
CA MET A 438 -2.94 -0.95 28.02
C MET A 438 -2.95 -2.32 28.69
N ARG A 439 -1.82 -2.85 29.14
CA ARG A 439 -1.73 -4.19 29.76
C ARG A 439 -2.62 -4.32 31.00
N GLN A 440 -2.70 -3.29 31.83
CA GLN A 440 -3.51 -3.31 33.06
C GLN A 440 -5.01 -3.18 32.78
N ASN A 441 -5.39 -2.42 31.75
CA ASN A 441 -6.78 -2.01 31.54
C ASN A 441 -7.42 -2.58 30.26
N ILE A 442 -6.71 -3.41 29.47
CA ILE A 442 -7.22 -3.93 28.19
C ILE A 442 -8.56 -4.67 28.34
N ASP A 443 -8.78 -5.32 29.47
CA ASP A 443 -10.02 -6.04 29.76
C ASP A 443 -11.24 -5.11 29.90
N ALA A 444 -11.04 -3.79 30.04
CA ALA A 444 -12.11 -2.80 29.96
C ALA A 444 -12.77 -2.75 28.57
N LEU A 445 -12.17 -3.39 27.55
CA LEU A 445 -12.77 -3.56 26.22
C LEU A 445 -13.74 -4.74 26.16
N ARG A 446 -13.73 -5.66 27.13
CA ARG A 446 -14.65 -6.81 27.15
C ARG A 446 -16.10 -6.32 27.16
N GLY A 447 -16.93 -6.91 26.30
CA GLY A 447 -18.32 -6.52 26.14
C GLY A 447 -18.55 -5.26 25.30
N LYS A 448 -17.50 -4.50 24.93
CA LYS A 448 -17.64 -3.29 24.10
C LYS A 448 -17.59 -3.60 22.61
N ASN A 449 -18.40 -2.87 21.86
CA ASN A 449 -18.31 -2.83 20.40
C ASN A 449 -17.43 -1.65 19.99
N LEU A 450 -16.34 -1.92 19.28
CA LEU A 450 -15.40 -0.90 18.82
C LEU A 450 -15.72 -0.49 17.39
N HIS A 451 -15.75 0.82 17.11
CA HIS A 451 -15.79 1.33 15.74
C HIS A 451 -14.45 2.00 15.45
N LEU A 452 -13.64 1.31 14.66
CA LEU A 452 -12.30 1.72 14.34
C LEU A 452 -12.27 2.26 12.92
N SER A 453 -11.50 3.31 12.70
CA SER A 453 -11.10 3.74 11.36
C SER A 453 -9.60 3.58 11.17
N MET A 454 -9.22 3.24 9.94
CA MET A 454 -7.85 3.00 9.55
C MET A 454 -7.56 3.66 8.20
N ASP A 455 -6.40 4.29 8.09
CA ASP A 455 -5.96 4.98 6.87
C ASP A 455 -4.43 5.11 6.86
N ARG A 456 -3.86 5.46 5.70
CA ARG A 456 -2.44 5.73 5.49
C ARG A 456 -2.19 7.21 5.23
N GLN A 457 -1.27 7.78 5.99
CA GLN A 457 -0.73 9.11 5.72
C GLN A 457 0.63 8.96 5.02
N HIS A 458 0.71 9.50 3.80
CA HIS A 458 1.96 9.60 3.05
C HIS A 458 2.69 10.90 3.40
N VAL A 459 4.00 10.80 3.65
CA VAL A 459 4.89 11.92 3.96
C VAL A 459 6.15 11.77 3.12
N LEU A 460 6.58 12.85 2.47
CA LEU A 460 7.87 12.91 1.80
C LEU A 460 8.91 13.46 2.77
N VAL A 461 9.99 12.69 2.96
CA VAL A 461 11.09 13.06 3.86
C VAL A 461 12.31 13.39 3.00
N ASN A 462 12.92 14.54 3.26
CA ASN A 462 14.16 14.92 2.58
C ASN A 462 15.33 14.19 3.25
N TRP A 463 16.26 13.66 2.46
CA TRP A 463 17.48 13.09 3.02
C TRP A 463 18.59 14.12 3.06
N ASN A 464 19.39 14.12 4.12
CA ASN A 464 20.64 14.88 4.20
C ASN A 464 21.77 14.14 3.46
N ASP A 465 21.51 13.72 2.22
CA ASP A 465 22.57 13.31 1.31
C ASP A 465 22.97 14.51 0.45
N LYS A 466 24.27 14.84 0.45
CA LYS A 466 24.82 15.94 -0.36
C LYS A 466 24.80 15.58 -1.85
N HIS A 467 24.79 14.31 -2.19
CA HIS A 467 24.89 13.79 -3.56
C HIS A 467 23.53 13.46 -4.17
N ASP A 468 22.52 13.14 -3.36
CA ASP A 468 21.15 12.85 -3.82
C ASP A 468 20.09 13.59 -3.01
N LYS A 469 19.40 14.53 -3.67
CA LYS A 469 18.37 15.38 -3.08
C LYS A 469 16.95 14.81 -3.21
N ARG A 470 16.77 13.65 -3.85
CA ARG A 470 15.45 13.02 -4.01
C ARG A 470 14.84 12.71 -2.64
N PRO A 471 13.52 12.80 -2.45
CA PRO A 471 12.92 12.46 -1.17
C PRO A 471 12.68 10.94 -1.04
N THR A 472 12.49 10.49 0.19
CA THR A 472 11.99 9.15 0.51
C THR A 472 10.51 9.24 0.89
N LYS A 473 9.66 8.41 0.27
CA LYS A 473 8.24 8.28 0.65
C LYS A 473 8.12 7.41 1.89
N ILE A 474 7.61 8.01 2.96
CA ILE A 474 7.28 7.34 4.22
C ILE A 474 5.76 7.26 4.36
N VAL A 475 5.29 6.18 4.96
CA VAL A 475 3.88 5.86 5.15
C VAL A 475 3.63 5.57 6.62
N ASN A 476 2.67 6.29 7.18
CA ASN A 476 2.16 6.09 8.53
C ASN A 476 0.76 5.46 8.45
N THR A 477 0.63 4.21 8.89
CA THR A 477 -0.66 3.51 9.00
C THR A 477 -1.18 3.68 10.41
N SER A 478 -2.38 4.24 10.57
CA SER A 478 -2.95 4.50 11.89
C SER A 478 -4.34 3.90 12.06
N THR A 479 -4.63 3.37 13.24
CA THR A 479 -5.96 2.85 13.63
C THR A 479 -6.49 3.63 14.84
N VAL A 480 -7.69 4.18 14.70
CA VAL A 480 -8.28 5.12 15.68
C VAL A 480 -9.73 4.74 15.98
N CYS A 481 -10.14 4.78 17.25
CA CYS A 481 -11.54 4.68 17.64
C CYS A 481 -12.32 5.95 17.22
N ASN A 482 -13.37 5.77 16.45
CA ASN A 482 -14.18 6.87 15.91
C ASN A 482 -14.91 7.66 17.01
N GLU A 483 -15.37 6.98 18.05
CA GLU A 483 -16.13 7.58 19.16
C GLU A 483 -15.23 8.38 20.10
N THR A 484 -14.18 7.73 20.60
CA THR A 484 -13.37 8.26 21.70
C THR A 484 -12.16 9.02 21.22
N ARG A 485 -11.76 8.84 19.96
CA ARG A 485 -10.53 9.35 19.35
C ARG A 485 -9.25 8.74 19.92
N PHE A 486 -9.38 7.61 20.61
CA PHE A 486 -8.24 6.86 21.10
C PHE A 486 -7.50 6.23 19.92
N VAL A 487 -6.19 6.43 19.88
CA VAL A 487 -5.33 5.95 18.79
C VAL A 487 -4.65 4.68 19.28
N PHE A 488 -5.06 3.54 18.73
CA PHE A 488 -4.53 2.23 19.13
C PHE A 488 -3.12 1.99 18.59
N GLY A 489 -2.79 2.53 17.42
CA GLY A 489 -1.45 2.44 16.85
C GLY A 489 -1.25 3.43 15.70
N SER A 490 0.00 3.82 15.50
CA SER A 490 0.48 4.64 14.39
C SER A 490 1.82 4.09 13.91
N THR A 491 1.77 3.11 12.99
CA THR A 491 2.94 2.36 12.54
C THR A 491 3.54 3.01 11.31
N ILE A 492 4.81 3.37 11.39
CA ILE A 492 5.57 3.96 10.29
C ILE A 492 6.39 2.87 9.60
N ASN A 493 6.44 2.88 8.27
CA ASN A 493 7.19 1.91 7.47
C ASN A 493 8.73 2.13 7.49
N PHE A 494 9.30 2.49 8.63
CA PHE A 494 10.72 2.83 8.78
C PHE A 494 11.33 2.12 9.98
N ASP A 495 12.39 1.34 9.76
CA ASP A 495 13.07 0.56 10.78
C ASP A 495 14.42 1.19 11.12
N PHE A 496 14.44 1.92 12.23
CA PHE A 496 15.65 2.53 12.78
C PHE A 496 16.33 1.72 13.89
N ILE A 497 15.80 0.53 14.22
CA ILE A 497 16.23 -0.31 15.34
C ILE A 497 17.19 -1.41 14.86
N SER A 498 16.89 -2.03 13.71
CA SER A 498 17.70 -3.12 13.17
C SER A 498 19.07 -2.62 12.69
N ASN A 499 20.07 -3.52 12.73
CA ASN A 499 21.40 -3.25 12.17
C ASN A 499 21.33 -3.26 10.62
N TRP A 500 21.07 -2.09 10.06
CA TRP A 500 20.89 -1.89 8.63
C TRP A 500 22.16 -2.18 7.82
N GLN A 501 23.36 -1.91 8.38
CA GLN A 501 24.64 -2.18 7.71
C GLN A 501 24.83 -3.70 7.52
N GLN A 502 24.59 -4.47 8.58
CA GLN A 502 24.66 -5.92 8.52
C GLN A 502 23.63 -6.47 7.53
N ILE A 503 22.36 -6.05 7.61
CA ILE A 503 21.30 -6.52 6.71
C ILE A 503 21.62 -6.20 5.25
N ASN A 504 22.09 -4.99 4.95
CA ASN A 504 22.51 -4.60 3.60
C ASN A 504 23.69 -5.45 3.10
N SER A 505 24.67 -5.70 3.96
CA SER A 505 25.83 -6.54 3.60
C SER A 505 25.43 -7.98 3.30
N GLU A 506 24.55 -8.57 4.12
CA GLU A 506 24.07 -9.94 3.93
C GLU A 506 23.18 -10.08 2.69
N ALA A 507 22.33 -9.09 2.42
CA ALA A 507 21.46 -9.08 1.23
C ALA A 507 22.29 -9.07 -0.06
N ARG A 508 23.37 -8.28 -0.09
CA ARG A 508 24.31 -8.21 -1.22
C ARG A 508 25.14 -9.50 -1.34
N TRP A 509 25.74 -9.97 -0.25
CA TRP A 509 26.60 -11.15 -0.26
C TRP A 509 25.88 -12.44 -0.65
N SER A 510 24.59 -12.56 -0.32
CA SER A 510 23.78 -13.74 -0.63
C SER A 510 23.00 -13.67 -1.94
N ASN A 511 23.31 -12.68 -2.80
CA ASN A 511 22.59 -12.38 -4.05
C ASN A 511 21.07 -12.40 -3.84
N ASP A 512 20.61 -11.82 -2.74
CA ASP A 512 19.21 -11.91 -2.36
C ASP A 512 18.32 -11.12 -3.32
N LEU A 513 18.83 -10.00 -3.85
CA LEU A 513 18.12 -9.11 -4.76
C LEU A 513 17.84 -9.75 -6.14
N ASP A 514 18.64 -10.74 -6.53
CA ASP A 514 18.45 -11.49 -7.79
C ASP A 514 17.30 -12.49 -7.71
N LYS A 515 16.84 -12.81 -6.50
CA LYS A 515 15.71 -13.71 -6.27
C LYS A 515 14.40 -12.94 -6.45
N PRO A 516 13.33 -13.61 -6.92
CA PRO A 516 11.98 -13.05 -6.87
C PRO A 516 11.60 -12.67 -5.43
N ASP A 517 10.85 -11.57 -5.24
CA ASP A 517 10.56 -10.99 -3.92
C ASP A 517 10.09 -12.03 -2.88
N TYR A 518 9.12 -12.86 -3.27
CA TYR A 518 8.55 -13.88 -2.40
C TYR A 518 9.55 -14.99 -1.99
N LYS A 519 10.74 -15.06 -2.58
CA LYS A 519 11.84 -15.97 -2.23
C LYS A 519 13.03 -15.27 -1.55
N ARG A 520 13.03 -13.94 -1.45
CA ARG A 520 14.10 -13.15 -0.79
C ARG A 520 14.13 -13.43 0.71
N ARG A 521 15.31 -13.39 1.33
CA ARG A 521 15.46 -13.46 2.78
C ARG A 521 14.96 -12.19 3.46
N TYR A 522 15.17 -11.04 2.83
CA TYR A 522 14.84 -9.71 3.35
C TYR A 522 13.73 -9.02 2.54
N SER A 523 12.73 -9.77 2.06
CA SER A 523 11.65 -9.24 1.21
C SER A 523 10.83 -8.12 1.84
N GLN A 524 10.87 -7.95 3.17
CA GLN A 524 10.17 -6.85 3.84
C GLN A 524 10.82 -5.49 3.60
N TYR A 525 12.08 -5.43 3.19
CA TYR A 525 12.82 -4.18 3.02
C TYR A 525 12.94 -3.78 1.55
N ILE A 526 13.03 -2.46 1.32
CA ILE A 526 13.28 -1.86 0.01
C ILE A 526 14.77 -1.50 -0.06
N PHE A 527 15.51 -2.14 -0.97
CA PHE A 527 16.95 -1.94 -1.15
C PHE A 527 17.31 -1.07 -2.35
N ASN A 528 16.40 -0.92 -3.33
CA ASN A 528 16.65 -0.18 -4.56
C ASN A 528 15.54 0.83 -4.81
N ASP A 529 15.89 1.97 -5.41
CA ASP A 529 14.93 3.04 -5.75
C ASP A 529 13.83 2.58 -6.70
N LYS A 530 14.13 1.63 -7.60
CA LYS A 530 13.14 1.06 -8.53
C LYS A 530 12.01 0.30 -7.82
N ASP A 531 12.25 -0.14 -6.59
CA ASP A 531 11.30 -0.91 -5.78
C ASP A 531 10.46 0.05 -4.90
N MET A 532 10.67 1.37 -4.99
CA MET A 532 9.85 2.39 -4.34
C MET A 532 8.52 2.57 -5.07
N GLU A 533 7.43 2.58 -4.31
CA GLU A 533 6.10 2.96 -4.84
C GLU A 533 6.01 4.48 -5.02
N GLY A 534 5.52 4.93 -6.19
CA GLY A 534 5.37 6.34 -6.55
C GLY A 534 4.30 7.09 -5.73
N ASP A 535 4.17 8.41 -5.95
CA ASP A 535 3.11 9.22 -5.32
C ASP A 535 1.77 9.06 -6.07
N ASP A 536 0.66 9.02 -5.34
CA ASP A 536 -0.69 8.72 -5.86
C ASP A 536 -1.28 9.86 -6.73
N VAL A 537 -0.50 10.94 -6.93
CA VAL A 537 -0.95 12.16 -7.59
C VAL A 537 0.09 12.64 -8.60
N GLY A 538 0.05 12.12 -9.82
CA GLY A 538 0.49 12.78 -11.07
C GLY A 538 1.92 13.32 -11.18
N ASP A 539 2.75 13.19 -10.14
CA ASP A 539 4.11 13.71 -10.10
C ASP A 539 5.10 12.59 -10.38
N THR A 540 5.87 12.76 -11.46
CA THR A 540 7.07 11.98 -11.83
C THR A 540 8.24 12.26 -10.88
N LEU A 541 7.99 12.42 -9.58
CA LEU A 541 9.02 12.71 -8.61
C LEU A 541 9.84 11.45 -8.36
N ALA A 542 11.08 11.43 -8.82
CA ALA A 542 12.01 10.35 -8.55
C ALA A 542 12.25 10.24 -7.04
N LEU A 543 12.01 9.07 -6.47
CA LEU A 543 12.21 8.77 -5.05
C LEU A 543 13.55 8.05 -4.84
N GLN A 544 14.05 8.06 -3.60
CA GLN A 544 15.20 7.25 -3.20
C GLN A 544 14.94 6.48 -1.90
N VAL A 545 15.62 5.35 -1.74
CA VAL A 545 15.72 4.64 -0.46
C VAL A 545 16.55 5.46 0.53
N PRO A 546 16.31 5.34 1.86
CA PRO A 546 17.06 6.12 2.84
C PRO A 546 18.53 5.66 2.91
N ALA A 547 19.48 6.60 2.99
CA ALA A 547 20.91 6.26 3.06
C ALA A 547 21.35 5.66 4.41
N LYS A 548 20.52 5.78 5.45
CA LYS A 548 20.72 5.14 6.76
C LYS A 548 19.41 4.51 7.21
N HIS A 549 19.51 3.42 7.98
CA HIS A 549 18.38 2.61 8.43
C HIS A 549 17.68 1.88 7.28
N LEU A 550 16.55 1.22 7.55
CA LEU A 550 15.85 0.40 6.57
C LEU A 550 14.44 0.93 6.30
N LEU A 551 14.03 0.91 5.04
CA LEU A 551 12.66 1.20 4.65
C LEU A 551 11.89 -0.10 4.49
N VAL A 552 10.76 -0.20 5.19
CA VAL A 552 9.88 -1.37 5.13
C VAL A 552 8.87 -1.18 4.00
N GLN A 553 8.65 -2.23 3.21
CA GLN A 553 7.59 -2.26 2.21
C GLN A 553 6.22 -2.04 2.86
N GLN A 554 5.38 -1.24 2.21
CA GLN A 554 4.08 -0.82 2.75
C GLN A 554 3.18 -2.02 3.09
N THR A 555 3.21 -3.07 2.27
CA THR A 555 2.46 -4.32 2.53
C THR A 555 2.85 -4.96 3.86
N TYR A 556 4.15 -5.15 4.13
CA TYR A 556 4.60 -5.80 5.36
C TYR A 556 4.42 -4.90 6.59
N SER A 557 4.59 -3.58 6.44
CA SER A 557 4.31 -2.61 7.50
C SER A 557 2.83 -2.60 7.88
N LEU A 558 1.92 -2.59 6.90
CA LEU A 558 0.49 -2.73 7.13
C LEU A 558 0.14 -4.05 7.83
N MET A 559 0.69 -5.16 7.36
CA MET A 559 0.44 -6.47 7.97
C MET A 559 0.94 -6.55 9.42
N ALA A 560 2.08 -5.91 9.74
CA ALA A 560 2.58 -5.82 11.11
C ALA A 560 1.69 -4.93 11.99
N HIS A 561 1.19 -3.80 11.45
CA HIS A 561 0.19 -2.96 12.13
C HIS A 561 -1.09 -3.75 12.44
N LEU A 562 -1.62 -4.48 11.45
CA LEU A 562 -2.79 -5.34 11.63
C LEU A 562 -2.52 -6.44 12.66
N ASN A 563 -1.33 -7.03 12.68
CA ASN A 563 -0.97 -8.04 13.67
C ASN A 563 -0.97 -7.47 15.10
N GLN A 564 -0.56 -6.22 15.28
CA GLN A 564 -0.68 -5.51 16.56
C GLN A 564 -2.16 -5.26 16.91
N MET A 565 -2.96 -4.79 15.96
CA MET A 565 -4.39 -4.54 16.18
C MET A 565 -5.16 -5.82 16.49
N ARG A 566 -4.75 -6.95 15.90
CA ARG A 566 -5.34 -8.28 16.13
C ARG A 566 -5.35 -8.64 17.61
N GLU A 567 -4.22 -8.45 18.29
CA GLU A 567 -4.11 -8.79 19.71
C GLU A 567 -4.97 -7.88 20.60
N ILE A 568 -5.24 -6.63 20.19
CA ILE A 568 -6.14 -5.71 20.90
C ILE A 568 -7.60 -6.08 20.65
N ILE A 569 -7.97 -6.33 19.39
CA ILE A 569 -9.34 -6.63 18.97
C ILE A 569 -9.88 -7.88 19.67
N LYS A 570 -9.02 -8.88 19.93
CA LYS A 570 -9.38 -10.11 20.68
C LYS A 570 -10.04 -9.83 22.03
N HIS A 571 -9.77 -8.70 22.68
CA HIS A 571 -10.37 -8.33 23.97
C HIS A 571 -11.73 -7.63 23.86
N ALA A 572 -12.14 -7.18 22.66
CA ALA A 572 -13.43 -6.54 22.44
C ALA A 572 -14.53 -7.56 22.16
N ASN A 573 -15.81 -7.21 22.35
CA ASN A 573 -16.91 -8.10 21.94
C ASN A 573 -17.00 -8.20 20.41
N ARG A 574 -17.07 -7.04 19.75
CA ARG A 574 -17.12 -6.91 18.29
C ARG A 574 -16.37 -5.67 17.86
N THR A 575 -15.82 -5.69 16.66
CA THR A 575 -15.09 -4.57 16.08
C THR A 575 -15.57 -4.32 14.66
N PHE A 576 -15.99 -3.09 14.39
CA PHE A 576 -16.28 -2.59 13.05
C PHE A 576 -15.07 -1.80 12.58
N LEU A 577 -14.40 -2.29 11.54
CA LEU A 577 -13.16 -1.70 11.03
C LEU A 577 -13.43 -1.04 9.67
N PHE A 578 -13.27 0.27 9.63
CA PHE A 578 -13.49 1.10 8.46
C PHE A 578 -12.16 1.56 7.88
N ALA A 579 -11.75 1.02 6.73
CA ALA A 579 -10.53 1.43 6.07
C ALA A 579 -10.80 2.21 4.77
N ASP A 580 -9.89 3.08 4.36
CA ASP A 580 -9.99 3.76 3.06
C ASP A 580 -9.84 2.78 1.89
N ASP A 581 -10.23 3.19 0.68
CA ASP A 581 -10.12 2.39 -0.55
C ASP A 581 -8.67 2.27 -1.01
N ASP A 582 -7.99 1.26 -0.47
CA ASP A 582 -6.65 0.89 -0.86
C ASP A 582 -6.51 -0.64 -0.95
N GLU A 583 -5.86 -1.12 -2.02
CA GLU A 583 -5.73 -2.54 -2.35
C GLU A 583 -4.97 -3.32 -1.26
N GLY A 584 -4.04 -2.65 -0.57
CA GLY A 584 -3.30 -3.24 0.55
C GLY A 584 -4.19 -3.55 1.75
N PHE A 585 -5.19 -2.72 2.05
CA PHE A 585 -6.13 -2.96 3.16
C PHE A 585 -7.00 -4.20 2.92
N GLU A 586 -7.56 -4.35 1.71
CA GLU A 586 -8.37 -5.53 1.36
C GLU A 586 -7.58 -6.82 1.61
N LEU A 587 -6.35 -6.86 1.08
CA LEU A 587 -5.47 -8.02 1.17
C LEU A 587 -4.97 -8.26 2.60
N GLY A 588 -4.48 -7.22 3.26
CA GLY A 588 -3.87 -7.29 4.58
C GLY A 588 -4.87 -7.72 5.65
N ILE A 589 -6.07 -7.13 5.66
CA ILE A 589 -7.11 -7.43 6.65
C ILE A 589 -7.53 -8.90 6.53
N CYS A 590 -7.92 -9.35 5.34
CA CYS A 590 -8.37 -10.72 5.10
C CYS A 590 -7.26 -11.77 5.29
N LEU A 591 -6.00 -11.37 5.33
CA LEU A 591 -4.86 -12.25 5.56
C LEU A 591 -4.50 -12.35 7.05
N VAL A 592 -4.32 -11.21 7.73
CA VAL A 592 -3.81 -11.17 9.10
C VAL A 592 -4.91 -11.40 10.14
N MET A 593 -6.14 -10.94 9.85
CA MET A 593 -7.27 -10.96 10.78
C MET A 593 -8.17 -12.19 10.63
N ARG A 594 -7.72 -13.22 9.90
CA ARG A 594 -8.52 -14.41 9.56
C ARG A 594 -9.28 -14.99 10.74
N GLU A 595 -8.60 -15.30 11.83
CA GLU A 595 -9.22 -15.94 13.01
C GLU A 595 -10.36 -15.10 13.60
N ILE A 596 -10.19 -13.77 13.60
CA ILE A 596 -11.17 -12.81 14.15
C ILE A 596 -12.35 -12.61 13.18
N ILE A 597 -12.10 -12.75 11.88
CA ILE A 597 -13.15 -12.74 10.85
C ILE A 597 -13.97 -14.03 10.95
N GLU A 598 -13.33 -15.20 11.02
CA GLU A 598 -13.98 -16.51 11.14
C GLU A 598 -14.79 -16.63 12.44
N SER A 599 -14.37 -15.94 13.52
CA SER A 599 -15.12 -15.88 14.78
C SER A 599 -16.25 -14.83 14.81
N ASN A 600 -16.51 -14.12 13.71
CA ASN A 600 -17.51 -13.04 13.60
C ASN A 600 -17.29 -11.88 14.60
N GLN A 601 -16.04 -11.68 15.04
CA GLN A 601 -15.65 -10.61 15.96
C GLN A 601 -15.22 -9.34 15.19
N LEU A 602 -14.80 -9.44 13.93
CA LEU A 602 -14.38 -8.31 13.09
C LEU A 602 -15.26 -8.14 11.87
N TYR A 603 -15.77 -6.92 11.66
CA TYR A 603 -16.59 -6.49 10.52
C TYR A 603 -15.81 -5.46 9.68
N PRO A 604 -15.01 -5.92 8.71
CA PRO A 604 -14.19 -5.04 7.90
C PRO A 604 -14.94 -4.47 6.69
N VAL A 605 -14.87 -3.15 6.53
CA VAL A 605 -15.53 -2.41 5.45
C VAL A 605 -14.54 -1.41 4.87
N LEU A 606 -14.35 -1.45 3.56
CA LEU A 606 -13.62 -0.40 2.85
C LEU A 606 -14.57 0.76 2.51
N ILE A 607 -14.06 1.98 2.52
CA ILE A 607 -14.80 3.20 2.24
C ILE A 607 -14.12 3.93 1.08
N LYS A 608 -14.91 4.32 0.09
CA LYS A 608 -14.44 5.10 -1.05
C LYS A 608 -15.25 6.38 -1.18
N ALA A 609 -14.60 7.53 -1.22
CA ALA A 609 -15.27 8.79 -1.54
C ALA A 609 -15.41 8.95 -3.07
N GLU A 610 -16.60 9.31 -3.56
CA GLU A 610 -16.84 9.61 -4.97
C GLU A 610 -16.97 11.13 -5.18
N ARG A 611 -16.08 11.69 -6.00
CA ARG A 611 -16.05 13.13 -6.32
C ARG A 611 -16.92 13.51 -7.54
N ASN A 612 -17.28 12.54 -8.39
CA ASN A 612 -17.85 12.80 -9.71
C ASN A 612 -19.35 13.14 -9.73
N ASN A 613 -20.07 12.99 -8.60
CA ASN A 613 -21.51 13.27 -8.54
C ASN A 613 -21.84 14.68 -8.00
N ALA A 614 -20.83 15.53 -7.78
CA ALA A 614 -21.02 16.86 -7.19
C ALA A 614 -21.95 17.78 -8.03
N SER A 615 -22.06 17.56 -9.34
CA SER A 615 -22.96 18.29 -10.24
C SER A 615 -24.40 17.78 -10.24
N GLN A 616 -24.64 16.50 -9.92
CA GLN A 616 -25.98 15.89 -9.81
C GLN A 616 -26.61 16.09 -8.42
N MET A 617 -25.81 16.44 -7.41
CA MET A 617 -26.23 16.62 -6.02
C MET A 617 -26.60 18.07 -5.69
N GLN A 618 -27.60 18.63 -6.39
CA GLN A 618 -28.20 19.89 -5.95
C GLN A 618 -29.06 19.68 -4.68
N ASP A 619 -29.62 18.48 -4.48
CA ASP A 619 -30.41 18.12 -3.29
C ASP A 619 -30.03 16.72 -2.73
N LYS A 620 -29.61 16.68 -1.45
CA LYS A 620 -29.27 15.45 -0.72
C LYS A 620 -30.47 14.56 -0.47
N ARG A 621 -31.67 15.15 -0.37
CA ARG A 621 -32.91 14.43 -0.10
C ARG A 621 -33.39 13.70 -1.35
N ALA A 622 -33.39 14.37 -2.50
CA ALA A 622 -33.67 13.75 -3.79
C ALA A 622 -32.75 12.54 -4.07
N TRP A 623 -31.46 12.65 -3.72
CA TRP A 623 -30.53 11.51 -3.81
C TRP A 623 -30.98 10.33 -2.93
N ALA A 624 -31.27 10.58 -1.65
CA ALA A 624 -31.72 9.54 -0.74
C ALA A 624 -33.04 8.89 -1.23
N GLU A 625 -34.01 9.69 -1.66
CA GLU A 625 -35.27 9.20 -2.25
C GLU A 625 -35.02 8.30 -3.47
N GLN A 626 -34.09 8.67 -4.35
CA GLN A 626 -33.71 7.85 -5.49
C GLN A 626 -33.09 6.49 -5.07
N GLN A 627 -32.21 6.49 -4.06
CA GLN A 627 -31.59 5.25 -3.57
C GLN A 627 -32.62 4.34 -2.87
N PHE A 628 -33.53 4.90 -2.07
CA PHE A 628 -34.60 4.15 -1.40
C PHE A 628 -35.58 3.55 -2.41
N ARG A 629 -35.97 4.30 -3.44
CA ARG A 629 -36.81 3.80 -4.54
C ARG A 629 -36.13 2.64 -5.29
N ARG A 630 -34.84 2.76 -5.58
CA ARG A 630 -34.02 1.68 -6.18
C ARG A 630 -33.86 0.46 -5.26
N ALA A 631 -34.08 0.61 -3.97
CA ALA A 631 -34.07 -0.48 -3.00
C ALA A 631 -35.47 -1.08 -2.78
N GLY A 632 -36.53 -0.53 -3.40
CA GLY A 632 -37.91 -0.98 -3.20
C GLY A 632 -38.51 -0.56 -1.85
N LEU A 633 -38.00 0.52 -1.24
CA LEU A 633 -38.46 1.03 0.04
C LEU A 633 -39.37 2.26 -0.13
N ASP A 634 -40.30 2.44 0.80
CA ASP A 634 -41.18 3.60 0.86
C ASP A 634 -40.39 4.90 1.07
N THR A 635 -40.64 5.89 0.21
CA THR A 635 -39.98 7.20 0.22
C THR A 635 -40.75 8.27 0.99
N ASP A 636 -42.03 8.04 1.34
CA ASP A 636 -42.85 9.05 2.01
C ASP A 636 -42.38 9.33 3.45
N VAL A 637 -41.68 8.38 4.06
CA VAL A 637 -41.00 8.54 5.36
C VAL A 637 -39.88 9.58 5.30
N LEU A 638 -39.22 9.76 4.13
CA LEU A 638 -38.22 10.81 3.93
C LEU A 638 -38.86 12.20 3.81
N LYS A 639 -40.16 12.25 3.50
CA LYS A 639 -40.89 13.50 3.30
C LYS A 639 -41.43 14.13 4.56
N THR A 640 -41.85 13.29 5.49
CA THR A 640 -42.62 13.64 6.70
C THR A 640 -41.76 13.76 7.96
N ALA A 641 -40.58 13.16 7.99
CA ALA A 641 -39.71 13.18 9.17
C ALA A 641 -38.88 14.47 9.30
N LYS A 642 -38.93 15.14 10.46
CA LYS A 642 -37.78 15.90 10.95
C LYS A 642 -36.66 14.88 11.21
N LEU A 643 -35.78 14.71 10.23
CA LEU A 643 -34.71 13.70 10.26
C LEU A 643 -33.66 14.05 11.31
N ASP A 644 -33.91 13.68 12.55
CA ASP A 644 -32.87 13.60 13.57
C ASP A 644 -31.93 12.41 13.29
N LYS A 645 -30.82 12.35 14.03
CA LYS A 645 -29.78 11.34 13.82
C LYS A 645 -30.29 9.91 14.06
N ALA A 646 -31.24 9.71 14.97
CA ALA A 646 -31.78 8.40 15.31
C ALA A 646 -32.65 7.86 14.16
N ASN A 647 -33.55 8.68 13.63
CA ASN A 647 -34.40 8.31 12.51
C ASN A 647 -33.59 8.05 11.23
N MET A 648 -32.56 8.87 10.95
CA MET A 648 -31.64 8.62 9.84
C MET A 648 -30.92 7.26 9.96
N THR A 649 -30.51 6.89 11.18
CA THR A 649 -29.83 5.62 11.44
C THR A 649 -30.76 4.44 11.17
N LYS A 650 -32.02 4.52 11.65
CA LYS A 650 -33.03 3.48 11.42
C LYS A 650 -33.35 3.30 9.94
N LEU A 651 -33.51 4.41 9.21
CA LEU A 651 -33.73 4.38 7.76
C LEU A 651 -32.53 3.80 7.00
N ALA A 652 -31.30 4.16 7.38
CA ALA A 652 -30.09 3.57 6.80
C ALA A 652 -30.04 2.05 7.02
N GLN A 653 -30.37 1.58 8.23
CA GLN A 653 -30.41 0.16 8.54
C GLN A 653 -31.44 -0.59 7.68
N GLN A 654 -32.64 -0.03 7.48
CA GLN A 654 -33.65 -0.61 6.59
C GLN A 654 -33.16 -0.67 5.13
N TYR A 655 -32.53 0.40 4.65
CA TYR A 655 -31.89 0.41 3.33
C TYR A 655 -30.83 -0.67 3.19
N TRP A 656 -29.95 -0.80 4.18
CA TRP A 656 -28.88 -1.80 4.15
C TRP A 656 -29.42 -3.23 4.22
N ALA A 657 -30.41 -3.50 5.08
CA ALA A 657 -31.05 -4.81 5.14
C ALA A 657 -31.66 -5.21 3.79
N ALA A 658 -32.38 -4.28 3.12
CA ALA A 658 -32.95 -4.51 1.79
C ALA A 658 -31.85 -4.74 0.73
N LYS A 659 -30.78 -3.94 0.75
CA LYS A 659 -29.67 -4.06 -0.20
C LYS A 659 -28.87 -5.34 -0.03
N ILE A 660 -28.57 -5.73 1.20
CA ILE A 660 -27.89 -7.00 1.51
C ILE A 660 -28.75 -8.17 1.06
N HIS A 661 -30.08 -8.12 1.30
CA HIS A 661 -30.99 -9.16 0.83
C HIS A 661 -31.00 -9.28 -0.70
N GLN A 662 -31.11 -8.15 -1.43
CA GLN A 662 -31.04 -8.12 -2.90
C GLN A 662 -29.71 -8.67 -3.42
N ARG A 663 -28.58 -8.27 -2.81
CA ARG A 663 -27.24 -8.75 -3.16
C ARG A 663 -27.14 -10.27 -3.04
N ASN A 664 -27.57 -10.82 -1.91
CA ASN A 664 -27.49 -12.25 -1.65
C ASN A 664 -28.34 -13.05 -2.64
N LEU A 665 -29.52 -12.55 -3.05
CA LEU A 665 -30.36 -13.17 -4.09
C LEU A 665 -29.71 -13.15 -5.48
N ALA A 666 -29.02 -12.07 -5.85
CA ALA A 666 -28.50 -11.87 -7.21
C ALA A 666 -27.15 -12.54 -7.49
N MET A 667 -26.25 -12.59 -6.49
CA MET A 667 -24.84 -12.93 -6.72
C MET A 667 -24.33 -14.10 -5.85
N GLY A 668 -25.16 -14.61 -4.94
CA GLY A 668 -24.74 -15.53 -3.88
C GLY A 668 -23.75 -14.86 -2.91
N ASP A 669 -23.28 -15.63 -1.92
CA ASP A 669 -22.46 -15.09 -0.83
C ASP A 669 -20.99 -14.81 -1.21
N GLY A 670 -20.60 -14.73 -2.50
CA GLY A 670 -19.22 -15.01 -2.91
C GLY A 670 -18.31 -13.86 -3.35
N LYS A 671 -18.81 -12.63 -3.60
CA LYS A 671 -17.96 -11.50 -4.05
C LYS A 671 -18.31 -10.20 -3.34
N SER A 672 -17.31 -9.56 -2.75
CA SER A 672 -17.40 -8.20 -2.20
C SER A 672 -17.62 -7.18 -3.33
N GLU A 673 -18.66 -6.36 -3.20
CA GLU A 673 -18.98 -5.29 -4.16
C GLU A 673 -19.04 -3.92 -3.49
N TRP A 674 -18.86 -2.88 -4.29
CA TRP A 674 -19.03 -1.50 -3.84
C TRP A 674 -20.52 -1.17 -3.78
N LEU A 675 -20.99 -0.84 -2.59
CA LEU A 675 -22.36 -0.43 -2.33
C LEU A 675 -22.44 1.07 -2.08
N VAL A 676 -23.41 1.72 -2.70
CA VAL A 676 -23.62 3.17 -2.55
C VAL A 676 -24.34 3.46 -1.23
N HIS A 677 -23.77 4.35 -0.41
CA HIS A 677 -24.41 4.78 0.83
C HIS A 677 -25.60 5.71 0.54
N PRO A 678 -26.76 5.52 1.19
CA PRO A 678 -27.98 6.25 0.84
C PRO A 678 -27.93 7.72 1.26
N PHE A 679 -27.15 8.04 2.31
CA PHE A 679 -26.99 9.39 2.81
C PHE A 679 -25.59 9.93 2.49
N PRO A 680 -25.46 10.98 1.68
CA PRO A 680 -24.17 11.55 1.31
C PRO A 680 -23.55 12.38 2.45
N LYS A 681 -22.21 12.43 2.50
CA LYS A 681 -21.46 13.30 3.42
C LYS A 681 -21.01 14.56 2.66
N LYS A 682 -21.49 15.73 3.07
CA LYS A 682 -21.23 17.02 2.40
C LYS A 682 -21.68 17.01 0.92
N LYS A 683 -20.83 17.41 -0.04
CA LYS A 683 -21.11 17.44 -1.50
C LYS A 683 -20.60 16.19 -2.23
N GLN A 684 -20.36 15.09 -1.52
CA GLN A 684 -19.79 13.87 -2.08
C GLN A 684 -20.63 12.66 -1.63
N THR A 685 -20.86 11.74 -2.57
CA THR A 685 -21.33 10.39 -2.25
C THR A 685 -20.14 9.57 -1.77
N PHE A 686 -20.42 8.49 -1.05
CA PHE A 686 -19.40 7.52 -0.72
C PHE A 686 -19.96 6.12 -0.88
N GLN A 687 -19.06 5.21 -1.21
CA GLN A 687 -19.34 3.79 -1.34
C GLN A 687 -18.68 3.05 -0.20
N VAL A 688 -19.27 1.91 0.15
CA VAL A 688 -18.80 0.99 1.17
C VAL A 688 -18.68 -0.39 0.56
N LYS A 689 -17.58 -1.09 0.84
CA LYS A 689 -17.36 -2.47 0.38
C LYS A 689 -17.12 -3.36 1.59
N PRO A 690 -18.13 -4.10 2.06
CA PRO A 690 -17.92 -5.11 3.09
C PRO A 690 -17.04 -6.24 2.53
N LEU A 691 -15.97 -6.59 3.25
CA LEU A 691 -15.05 -7.65 2.80
C LEU A 691 -15.51 -9.06 3.19
N VAL A 692 -16.57 -9.15 3.99
CA VAL A 692 -17.18 -10.38 4.50
C VAL A 692 -18.69 -10.24 4.31
N ALA A 693 -19.37 -11.31 3.89
CA ALA A 693 -20.83 -11.40 4.02
C ALA A 693 -21.12 -12.30 5.20
N TYR A 694 -22.12 -11.91 5.99
CA TYR A 694 -22.56 -12.70 7.12
C TYR A 694 -23.89 -13.38 6.79
N GLY A 695 -24.09 -14.57 7.38
CA GLY A 695 -25.33 -15.33 7.23
C GLY A 695 -26.55 -14.57 7.79
N GLU A 696 -27.75 -15.10 7.56
CA GLU A 696 -29.02 -14.41 7.88
C GLU A 696 -29.12 -13.91 9.33
N SER A 697 -28.60 -14.69 10.27
CA SER A 697 -28.61 -14.37 11.71
C SER A 697 -27.80 -13.12 12.09
N MET A 698 -26.96 -12.61 11.19
CA MET A 698 -26.09 -11.45 11.45
C MET A 698 -26.26 -10.31 10.44
N LYS A 699 -27.29 -10.37 9.58
CA LYS A 699 -27.59 -9.31 8.59
C LYS A 699 -27.80 -7.93 9.23
N ASP A 700 -28.45 -7.89 10.39
CA ASP A 700 -28.65 -6.64 11.13
C ASP A 700 -27.33 -6.02 11.59
N MET A 701 -26.35 -6.85 11.94
CA MET A 701 -25.01 -6.39 12.35
C MET A 701 -24.23 -5.84 11.16
N GLU A 702 -24.32 -6.49 9.99
CA GLU A 702 -23.76 -5.95 8.75
C GLU A 702 -24.41 -4.60 8.41
N ALA A 703 -25.74 -4.48 8.53
CA ALA A 703 -26.45 -3.22 8.31
C ALA A 703 -26.03 -2.11 9.29
N ILE A 704 -25.80 -2.44 10.56
CA ILE A 704 -25.25 -1.52 11.57
C ILE A 704 -23.86 -1.05 11.15
N ALA A 705 -22.97 -1.97 10.76
CA ALA A 705 -21.61 -1.67 10.32
C ALA A 705 -21.61 -0.66 9.17
N LEU A 706 -22.40 -0.93 8.13
CA LEU A 706 -22.48 -0.09 6.94
C LEU A 706 -23.08 1.29 7.24
N THR A 707 -24.03 1.37 8.17
CA THR A 707 -24.61 2.64 8.63
C THR A 707 -23.59 3.52 9.35
N GLN A 708 -22.69 2.91 10.13
CA GLN A 708 -21.70 3.60 10.95
C GLN A 708 -20.38 3.87 10.22
N ALA A 709 -20.27 3.45 8.95
CA ALA A 709 -19.07 3.56 8.14
C ALA A 709 -18.50 5.00 8.12
N SER A 710 -17.29 5.16 8.65
CA SER A 710 -16.63 6.45 8.74
C SER A 710 -15.11 6.33 8.97
N THR A 711 -14.34 7.11 8.22
CA THR A 711 -12.88 7.33 8.41
C THR A 711 -12.58 8.52 9.33
N HIS A 712 -13.61 9.15 9.90
CA HIS A 712 -13.48 10.40 10.64
C HIS A 712 -12.49 10.32 11.83
N GLY A 713 -12.38 9.15 12.49
CA GLY A 713 -11.42 8.89 13.55
C GLY A 713 -10.00 9.25 13.12
N VAL A 714 -9.49 8.48 12.17
CA VAL A 714 -8.14 8.58 11.62
C VAL A 714 -7.90 9.89 10.86
N ASP A 715 -8.88 10.40 10.11
CA ASP A 715 -8.78 11.68 9.40
C ASP A 715 -8.41 12.83 10.34
N ASN A 716 -9.05 12.89 11.51
CA ASN A 716 -8.77 13.93 12.48
C ASN A 716 -7.46 13.70 13.22
N TYR A 717 -7.06 12.45 13.46
CA TYR A 717 -5.74 12.16 14.00
C TYR A 717 -4.65 12.64 13.04
N PHE A 718 -4.77 12.36 11.75
CA PHE A 718 -3.86 12.87 10.73
C PHE A 718 -3.87 14.39 10.60
N GLN A 719 -5.03 15.05 10.74
CA GLN A 719 -5.08 16.51 10.83
C GLN A 719 -4.39 17.04 12.09
N MET A 720 -4.51 16.32 13.21
CA MET A 720 -3.84 16.67 14.45
C MET A 720 -2.32 16.53 14.31
N LEU A 721 -1.83 15.43 13.73
CA LEU A 721 -0.40 15.26 13.40
C LEU A 721 0.09 16.47 12.61
N ARG A 722 -0.57 16.79 11.48
CA ARG A 722 -0.22 17.93 10.61
C ARG A 722 -0.17 19.27 11.34
N ARG A 723 -1.06 19.49 12.30
CA ARG A 723 -1.15 20.77 13.04
C ARG A 723 -0.15 20.88 14.19
N ARG A 724 0.34 19.75 14.69
CA ARG A 724 1.16 19.66 15.90
C ARG A 724 2.61 19.27 15.62
N LEU A 725 2.89 18.59 14.50
CA LEU A 725 4.22 18.12 14.12
C LEU A 725 4.60 18.69 12.76
N ASN A 726 5.58 19.59 12.75
CA ASN A 726 6.13 20.22 11.53
C ASN A 726 6.49 19.19 10.44
N MET A 727 7.06 18.05 10.86
CA MET A 727 7.54 16.99 9.97
C MET A 727 6.44 16.26 9.19
N THR A 728 5.17 16.43 9.57
CA THR A 728 4.02 15.74 8.95
C THR A 728 3.15 16.68 8.11
N GLU A 729 3.58 17.94 7.95
CA GLU A 729 2.83 18.93 7.18
C GLU A 729 2.72 18.57 5.70
N ARG A 730 1.69 19.12 5.07
CA ARG A 730 1.53 18.98 3.62
C ARG A 730 2.59 19.84 2.90
N PRO A 731 3.07 19.37 1.74
CA PRO A 731 3.87 20.21 0.84
C PRO A 731 3.14 21.53 0.55
N ILE A 732 3.88 22.63 0.50
CA ILE A 732 3.38 23.92 0.06
C ILE A 732 3.34 23.90 -1.47
N THR A 733 2.15 23.97 -2.05
CA THR A 733 1.97 24.06 -3.50
C THR A 733 1.91 25.52 -3.91
N SER A 734 2.79 25.98 -4.80
CA SER A 734 2.68 27.33 -5.34
C SER A 734 1.52 27.42 -6.34
N ALA A 735 0.79 28.54 -6.36
CA ALA A 735 -0.40 28.68 -7.21
C ALA A 735 -0.06 28.75 -8.72
N THR A 736 1.18 29.11 -9.07
CA THR A 736 1.61 29.42 -10.44
C THR A 736 2.51 28.36 -11.07
N ASN A 737 3.19 27.55 -10.26
CA ASN A 737 3.93 26.38 -10.71
C ASN A 737 3.40 25.19 -9.92
N SER A 738 2.98 24.13 -10.61
CA SER A 738 2.64 22.82 -10.02
C SER A 738 3.76 22.18 -9.17
N ARG A 739 4.90 22.86 -8.99
CA ARG A 739 5.99 22.50 -8.09
C ARG A 739 5.53 22.59 -6.63
N ARG A 740 5.67 21.45 -5.94
CA ARG A 740 5.47 21.30 -4.50
C ARG A 740 6.78 21.59 -3.75
N TRP A 741 6.73 22.44 -2.74
CA TRP A 741 7.85 22.73 -1.84
C TRP A 741 7.64 22.08 -0.47
N ASN A 742 8.55 21.19 -0.08
CA ASN A 742 8.52 20.45 1.18
C ASN A 742 9.37 21.16 2.25
N GLY A 743 9.05 22.41 2.57
CA GLY A 743 9.87 23.28 3.43
C GLY A 743 10.11 22.76 4.86
N TYR A 744 9.16 21.99 5.41
CA TYR A 744 9.23 21.44 6.77
C TYR A 744 9.38 19.90 6.81
N ALA A 745 9.69 19.27 5.67
CA ALA A 745 9.93 17.84 5.64
C ALA A 745 11.05 17.47 6.62
N ALA A 746 10.88 16.35 7.32
CA ALA A 746 11.91 15.82 8.19
C ALA A 746 13.20 15.59 7.38
N TYR A 747 14.36 15.78 8.03
CA TYR A 747 15.66 15.37 7.50
C TYR A 747 16.06 13.96 7.97
N ASN A 748 15.34 13.41 8.95
CA ASN A 748 15.52 12.07 9.50
C ASN A 748 14.18 11.51 10.02
N PRO A 749 13.61 10.44 9.42
CA PRO A 749 12.36 9.81 9.80
C PRO A 749 12.38 9.17 11.19
N LYS A 750 13.56 8.86 11.75
CA LYS A 750 13.68 8.36 13.13
C LYS A 750 12.97 9.31 14.10
N TRP A 751 13.27 10.60 14.01
CA TRP A 751 12.69 11.62 14.89
C TRP A 751 11.19 11.81 14.65
N MET A 752 10.77 11.75 13.38
CA MET A 752 9.35 11.79 13.03
C MET A 752 8.58 10.61 13.65
N THR A 753 9.16 9.40 13.59
CA THR A 753 8.58 8.19 14.18
C THR A 753 8.41 8.33 15.69
N MET A 754 9.45 8.81 16.36
CA MET A 754 9.40 9.04 17.81
C MET A 754 8.37 10.12 18.19
N LEU A 755 8.31 11.23 17.45
CA LEU A 755 7.39 12.33 17.73
C LEU A 755 5.93 11.98 17.47
N ILE A 756 5.64 11.19 16.44
CA ILE A 756 4.29 10.67 16.16
C ILE A 756 3.82 9.80 17.34
N GLU A 757 4.68 8.94 17.87
CA GLU A 757 4.36 8.09 19.00
C GLU A 757 4.18 8.89 20.31
N ILE A 758 5.06 9.87 20.57
CA ILE A 758 4.91 10.80 21.70
C ILE A 758 3.55 11.53 21.60
N LEU A 759 3.19 12.03 20.42
CA LEU A 759 1.92 12.71 20.20
C LEU A 759 0.71 11.76 20.31
N ARG A 760 0.87 10.48 19.94
CA ARG A 760 -0.16 9.45 20.14
C ARG A 760 -0.50 9.29 21.62
N VAL A 761 0.51 9.11 22.47
CA VAL A 761 0.33 8.96 23.91
C VAL A 761 -0.20 10.25 24.54
N TYR A 762 0.32 11.41 24.13
CA TYR A 762 -0.19 12.72 24.55
C TYR A 762 -1.68 12.89 24.20
N ASN A 763 -2.11 12.50 23.00
CA ASN A 763 -3.53 12.51 22.63
C ASN A 763 -4.37 11.59 23.51
N ASN A 764 -3.89 10.38 23.77
CA ASN A 764 -4.67 9.36 24.45
C ASN A 764 -4.90 9.68 25.94
N TYR A 765 -3.89 10.23 26.63
CA TYR A 765 -3.90 10.35 28.10
C TYR A 765 -3.83 11.78 28.63
N VAL A 766 -3.45 12.77 27.82
CA VAL A 766 -3.28 14.16 28.26
C VAL A 766 -4.31 15.11 27.64
N LEU A 767 -4.57 14.99 26.34
CA LEU A 767 -5.58 15.84 25.70
C LEU A 767 -6.99 15.45 26.13
N THR A 768 -7.78 16.47 26.50
CA THR A 768 -9.19 16.31 26.86
C THR A 768 -10.10 16.90 25.79
N ASP A 769 -11.39 16.57 25.87
CA ASP A 769 -12.43 17.15 25.03
C ASP A 769 -12.96 18.51 25.51
N GLU A 770 -12.24 19.18 26.42
CA GLU A 770 -12.64 20.45 27.00
C GLU A 770 -13.01 21.50 25.94
N LYS A 771 -12.18 21.63 24.90
CA LYS A 771 -12.45 22.56 23.79
C LYS A 771 -13.76 22.24 23.07
N THR A 772 -14.07 20.96 22.87
CA THR A 772 -15.31 20.53 22.22
C THR A 772 -16.52 20.82 23.12
N LEU A 773 -16.42 20.54 24.43
CA LEU A 773 -17.48 20.84 25.39
C LEU A 773 -17.76 22.34 25.48
N LYS A 774 -16.70 23.18 25.52
CA LYS A 774 -16.82 24.65 25.48
C LYS A 774 -17.52 25.13 24.21
N ASN A 775 -17.11 24.63 23.05
CA ASN A 775 -17.72 25.00 21.76
C ASN A 775 -19.20 24.57 21.67
N ALA A 776 -19.54 23.42 22.26
CA ALA A 776 -20.91 22.92 22.32
C ALA A 776 -21.75 23.58 23.43
N LYS A 777 -21.17 24.52 24.21
CA LYS A 777 -21.81 25.19 25.36
C LYS A 777 -22.34 24.22 26.43
N VAL A 778 -21.76 23.02 26.52
CA VAL A 778 -22.11 22.02 27.54
C VAL A 778 -21.42 22.40 28.85
N ARG A 779 -22.20 22.63 29.91
CA ARG A 779 -21.70 23.01 31.25
C ARG A 779 -21.87 21.85 32.24
N GLY A 780 -21.04 21.79 33.27
CA GLY A 780 -21.14 20.80 34.35
C GLY A 780 -20.60 19.39 34.03
N VAL A 781 -20.14 19.14 32.79
CA VAL A 781 -19.50 17.87 32.41
C VAL A 781 -17.98 18.01 32.55
N LYS A 782 -17.36 17.13 33.34
CA LYS A 782 -15.90 17.10 33.50
C LYS A 782 -15.24 16.65 32.17
N PRO A 783 -14.27 17.41 31.63
CA PRO A 783 -13.53 16.99 30.45
C PRO A 783 -12.82 15.65 30.66
N THR A 784 -12.80 14.82 29.62
CA THR A 784 -12.19 13.47 29.66
C THR A 784 -11.27 13.24 28.49
N THR A 785 -10.27 12.38 28.70
CA THR A 785 -9.33 11.97 27.66
C THR A 785 -9.92 10.83 26.81
N PRO A 786 -9.38 10.58 25.61
CA PRO A 786 -9.73 9.40 24.83
C PRO A 786 -9.59 8.07 25.59
N ALA A 787 -8.54 7.91 26.40
CA ALA A 787 -8.33 6.71 27.19
C ALA A 787 -9.40 6.53 28.28
N GLN A 788 -9.78 7.63 28.97
CA GLN A 788 -10.86 7.60 29.96
C GLN A 788 -12.20 7.21 29.34
N LYS A 789 -12.51 7.73 28.15
CA LYS A 789 -13.75 7.41 27.42
C LYS A 789 -13.85 5.92 27.05
N LEU A 790 -12.72 5.27 26.77
CA LEU A 790 -12.67 3.82 26.55
C LEU A 790 -12.57 3.01 27.84
N GLY A 791 -12.34 3.64 29.00
CA GLY A 791 -12.07 2.94 30.26
C GLY A 791 -10.66 2.35 30.35
N LEU A 792 -9.75 2.74 29.46
CA LEU A 792 -8.34 2.32 29.47
C LEU A 792 -7.47 3.17 30.42
N ALA A 793 -8.05 4.22 31.00
CA ALA A 793 -7.45 5.05 32.04
C ALA A 793 -8.51 5.44 33.07
N LYS A 794 -8.14 5.45 34.36
CA LYS A 794 -9.05 5.84 35.45
C LYS A 794 -9.12 7.36 35.66
N CYS A 795 -8.05 8.08 35.32
CA CYS A 795 -7.92 9.52 35.49
C CYS A 795 -7.29 10.18 34.26
N HIS A 796 -7.31 11.51 34.26
CA HIS A 796 -6.50 12.33 33.36
C HIS A 796 -5.05 12.30 33.86
N PHE A 797 -4.09 12.26 32.94
CA PHE A 797 -2.66 12.30 33.23
C PHE A 797 -2.03 13.56 32.65
N SER A 798 -1.07 14.12 33.35
CA SER A 798 -0.23 15.21 32.88
C SER A 798 0.99 14.69 32.11
N ILE A 799 1.73 15.61 31.45
CA ILE A 799 3.03 15.29 30.87
C ILE A 799 4.00 14.81 31.95
N GLU A 800 3.95 15.44 33.13
CA GLU A 800 4.81 15.09 34.26
C GLU A 800 4.56 13.67 34.75
N ASP A 801 3.29 13.24 34.85
CA ASP A 801 2.94 11.86 35.22
C ASP A 801 3.55 10.81 34.26
N ILE A 802 3.57 11.13 32.96
CA ILE A 802 4.16 10.24 31.94
C ILE A 802 5.68 10.22 32.07
N LEU A 803 6.33 11.36 32.28
CA LEU A 803 7.79 11.46 32.35
C LEU A 803 8.37 10.92 33.66
N ASN A 804 7.59 10.98 34.73
CA ASN A 804 7.92 10.41 36.04
C ASN A 804 7.42 8.97 36.20
N PHE A 805 6.79 8.39 35.17
CA PHE A 805 6.28 7.02 35.22
C PHE A 805 7.41 6.02 35.52
N ASN A 806 7.18 5.21 36.54
CA ASN A 806 8.07 4.13 36.90
C ASN A 806 7.25 2.90 37.30
N MET A 807 7.64 1.74 36.78
CA MET A 807 6.93 0.47 36.99
C MET A 807 7.02 -0.09 38.41
N LEU A 808 7.95 0.40 39.25
CA LEU A 808 8.12 -0.10 40.62
C LEU A 808 7.25 0.62 41.67
N THR A 809 6.57 1.68 41.26
CA THR A 809 5.69 2.55 42.07
C THR A 809 4.30 2.48 41.48
#